data_AF-A0A0M6ZVV2-F1
#
_entry.id   AF-A0A0M6ZVV2-F1
#
_cell.length_a   1.000
_cell.length_b   1.000
_cell.length_c   1.000
_cell.angle_alpha   90.00
_cell.angle_beta   90.00
_cell.angle_gamma   90.00
#
_symmetry.space_group_name_H-M   'P 1'
#
loop_
_entity.id
_entity.type
_entity.pdbx_description
1 polymer ?
#
loop_
_entity_poly.entity_id
_entity_poly.type
_entity_poly.pdbx_seq_one_letter_code
_entity_poly.pdbx_strand_id
1 'polypeptide(L)'
;MSNCQQFNPPVTRRTFLGATLSIAALFSSTALSSPAAAEPYASNTGFQADKDEGTDGDLFVDNVNGSDSNSGTSVSDAMATVSAALAIAKPGHVVKIRNAGGTKYRERIAAPSGTAGNTIVLEGYGTEKPVITAAEPLTGAVACTVADEPVLGKNYASIYKVPGFAKEDIASGDPRAAFLFEGDKRLIPCMGRKPNPQYPHTERATKDWLDADETVTDGGDPNLVLGTRLPGFTDRFTAAQIENCDILFHRFPNRDARTTVASFDAASDTIYLSDQSWTAETNANKDKFILVNLLPQMRKGEWGFVDNGATVDLYFWPNDPLSVDNNIEYSRRSICVDGRGQSHLAFRSIICERSSAAGPRTDGRYAMTFGHVVGAPYATDVTLDNCWIRDTYRDGSSYAPVWVRNVNNFKMSNSTVSDAINQFGIQVQGPFWNKYEGAALGCVIDRNIVLRSDQSPVRLFGLENFMVVRNQFIDCGQAAHANKGNIYQGGHNGLWWHNYWWACSGYWTFQRSSAQFFGFNFIHGNTLDKDGRAIEDQNFDRTSKLTNLSPATGQGINGDSYFLNNMLVPWRNAATYANSLILGSKSEAAINFSVMNNILNGTGFVTEKLIANGIKTNVYTNGTPFDASDSLRPFGDVYQNITIGDIAVKGNSPTLKAPSTAIDSLPGMDGSISLRSKFPDFDGFGMDIAGKPVDLSKPPVGPVNDPADLHRFDPIWILRPKLTGAPTVGGSVTADDGYVMALGHTSRTYQWYLVEDVYDPRDDWTPIAGGDSATYSPVTSDVGKYLARRTTMDGVPTYSLMSAPVASSFPIGKPVSLLNPRAVDARKFAAGKWLETATLATSNKPLLVIVSTLNTAFGKIASLSITLGAEGRENGSGKELSVDPTAALRTRNQLSVATILEPGTGVQTIQVSSDDNWTNIHVTVLEVDGLAGIAVGSVQGGSKPTELSPAITTSMDNTLVLYALNRYDGTGDPITWDGGTTLIEEPTGRGHPSNSLRVSYTYEQAASSGTYSKTASWSVTHGAATSFAIELRAA
;
A
#
# COMPACT_ATOMS: atom_id res chain seq x y z
N MET A 1 -41.47 7.14 -4.80
CA MET A 1 -40.92 6.73 -6.11
C MET A 1 -39.73 7.60 -6.43
N SER A 2 -38.54 7.12 -6.11
CA SER A 2 -37.22 7.56 -6.57
C SER A 2 -36.24 6.52 -6.02
N ASN A 3 -35.42 5.96 -6.91
CA ASN A 3 -34.72 4.68 -6.76
C ASN A 3 -33.62 4.71 -5.70
N CYS A 4 -33.68 3.73 -4.80
CA CYS A 4 -32.67 3.43 -3.79
C CYS A 4 -31.63 2.46 -4.40
N GLN A 5 -30.37 2.89 -4.53
CA GLN A 5 -29.24 2.00 -4.82
C GLN A 5 -28.80 1.34 -3.51
N GLN A 6 -29.30 0.13 -3.27
CA GLN A 6 -28.70 -0.82 -2.34
C GLN A 6 -27.39 -1.35 -2.96
N PHE A 7 -26.31 -1.32 -2.19
CA PHE A 7 -25.12 -2.12 -2.47
C PHE A 7 -25.46 -3.60 -2.23
N ASN A 8 -25.94 -4.28 -3.27
CA ASN A 8 -25.88 -5.74 -3.37
C ASN A 8 -24.61 -6.13 -4.13
N PRO A 9 -23.85 -7.16 -3.69
CA PRO A 9 -22.77 -7.72 -4.49
C PRO A 9 -23.33 -8.32 -5.80
N PRO A 10 -22.65 -8.17 -6.95
CA PRO A 10 -23.20 -8.63 -8.22
C PRO A 10 -23.04 -10.15 -8.35
N VAL A 11 -24.10 -10.90 -8.07
CA VAL A 11 -24.24 -12.29 -8.53
C VAL A 11 -24.56 -12.26 -10.03
N THR A 12 -23.55 -12.41 -10.88
CA THR A 12 -23.73 -12.60 -12.32
C THR A 12 -24.24 -14.03 -12.58
N ARG A 13 -25.56 -14.21 -12.64
CA ARG A 13 -26.16 -15.41 -13.27
C ARG A 13 -25.91 -15.35 -14.78
N ARG A 14 -24.99 -16.19 -15.26
CA ARG A 14 -24.87 -16.49 -16.70
C ARG A 14 -26.07 -17.32 -17.15
N THR A 15 -26.90 -16.72 -18.00
CA THR A 15 -27.93 -17.39 -18.79
C THR A 15 -27.24 -18.25 -19.85
N PHE A 16 -27.28 -19.57 -19.70
CA PHE A 16 -27.02 -20.50 -20.80
C PHE A 16 -28.33 -20.69 -21.58
N LEU A 17 -28.38 -20.13 -22.79
CA LEU A 17 -29.34 -20.50 -23.82
C LEU A 17 -28.80 -21.71 -24.57
N GLY A 18 -29.55 -22.81 -24.62
CA GLY A 18 -29.19 -23.95 -25.46
C GLY A 18 -30.06 -25.20 -25.28
N ALA A 19 -31.06 -25.31 -26.15
CA ALA A 19 -31.67 -26.53 -26.69
C ALA A 19 -32.53 -27.45 -25.79
N THR A 20 -33.83 -27.41 -26.08
CA THR A 20 -34.83 -28.47 -25.92
C THR A 20 -34.39 -29.79 -26.55
N LEU A 21 -34.42 -30.88 -25.78
CA LEU A 21 -34.74 -32.21 -26.29
C LEU A 21 -35.37 -33.07 -25.18
N SER A 22 -36.65 -33.37 -25.37
CA SER A 22 -37.45 -34.33 -24.60
C SER A 22 -37.14 -35.76 -25.03
N ILE A 23 -36.99 -36.69 -24.07
CA ILE A 23 -37.40 -38.11 -24.17
C ILE A 23 -37.54 -38.67 -22.74
N ALA A 24 -38.69 -39.29 -22.48
CA ALA A 24 -39.01 -40.04 -21.28
C ALA A 24 -38.46 -41.48 -21.36
N ALA A 25 -37.98 -42.02 -20.24
CA ALA A 25 -38.03 -43.46 -19.97
C ALA A 25 -37.91 -43.74 -18.46
N LEU A 26 -38.91 -44.45 -17.95
CA LEU A 26 -38.93 -45.11 -16.64
C LEU A 26 -37.76 -46.09 -16.49
N PHE A 27 -37.13 -46.13 -15.31
CA PHE A 27 -36.78 -47.37 -14.64
C PHE A 27 -36.85 -47.19 -13.12
N SER A 28 -37.69 -48.02 -12.49
CA SER A 28 -37.76 -48.23 -11.05
C SER A 28 -36.59 -49.10 -10.59
N SER A 29 -35.86 -48.67 -9.56
CA SER A 29 -35.23 -49.61 -8.63
C SER A 29 -35.07 -48.95 -7.26
N THR A 30 -35.55 -49.69 -6.26
CA THR A 30 -35.36 -49.48 -4.83
C THR A 30 -33.86 -49.50 -4.49
N ALA A 31 -33.35 -48.39 -3.95
CA ALA A 31 -32.05 -48.34 -3.30
C ALA A 31 -32.11 -47.44 -2.05
N LEU A 32 -31.45 -47.91 -1.00
CA LEU A 32 -31.42 -47.39 0.36
C LEU A 32 -31.27 -45.87 0.46
N SER A 33 -31.96 -45.29 1.44
CA SER A 33 -31.79 -43.90 1.87
C SER A 33 -30.33 -43.62 2.23
N SER A 34 -29.59 -43.01 1.32
CA SER A 34 -28.39 -42.26 1.66
C SER A 34 -28.80 -41.10 2.58
N PRO A 35 -28.04 -40.78 3.63
CA PRO A 35 -28.24 -39.51 4.34
C PRO A 35 -28.17 -38.40 3.29
N ALA A 36 -29.14 -37.47 3.35
CA ALA A 36 -29.18 -36.32 2.47
C ALA A 36 -27.76 -35.74 2.35
N ALA A 37 -27.26 -35.63 1.11
CA ALA A 37 -26.03 -34.89 0.87
C ALA A 37 -26.23 -33.52 1.51
N ALA A 38 -25.45 -33.21 2.54
CA ALA A 38 -25.44 -31.90 3.13
C ALA A 38 -25.26 -30.90 1.99
N GLU A 39 -26.21 -29.97 1.87
CA GLU A 39 -26.04 -28.78 1.04
C GLU A 39 -24.61 -28.26 1.27
N PRO A 40 -23.83 -27.97 0.21
CA PRO A 40 -22.51 -27.36 0.39
C PRO A 40 -22.69 -26.15 1.29
N TYR A 41 -21.86 -25.98 2.33
CA TYR A 41 -21.94 -24.89 3.31
C TYR A 41 -22.18 -23.54 2.62
N ALA A 42 -23.45 -23.19 2.43
CA ALA A 42 -23.85 -21.96 1.83
C ALA A 42 -23.80 -20.89 2.93
N SER A 43 -22.89 -19.94 2.73
CA SER A 43 -23.11 -18.49 2.89
C SER A 43 -23.36 -17.84 4.24
N ASN A 44 -23.54 -18.54 5.37
CA ASN A 44 -23.76 -17.83 6.65
C ASN A 44 -22.42 -17.44 7.30
N THR A 45 -21.84 -16.31 6.88
CA THR A 45 -20.67 -15.66 7.49
C THR A 45 -20.87 -14.15 7.47
N GLY A 46 -20.60 -13.51 8.60
CA GLY A 46 -20.96 -12.11 8.83
C GLY A 46 -22.46 -11.91 9.00
N PHE A 47 -22.84 -10.64 9.15
CA PHE A 47 -24.22 -10.20 9.32
C PHE A 47 -25.12 -10.60 8.14
N GLN A 48 -26.21 -11.28 8.45
CA GLN A 48 -27.26 -11.76 7.56
C GLN A 48 -28.46 -10.82 7.66
N ALA A 49 -28.68 -10.00 6.63
CA ALA A 49 -29.73 -8.98 6.61
C ALA A 49 -31.15 -9.58 6.58
N ASP A 50 -31.30 -10.78 6.04
CA ASP A 50 -32.55 -11.51 5.85
C ASP A 50 -32.88 -12.52 6.96
N LYS A 51 -31.97 -12.73 7.92
CA LYS A 51 -32.20 -13.64 9.05
C LYS A 51 -33.48 -13.26 9.80
N ASP A 52 -34.35 -14.23 10.01
CA ASP A 52 -35.59 -14.08 10.77
C ASP A 52 -35.37 -14.56 12.21
N GLU A 53 -35.56 -13.67 13.19
CA GLU A 53 -35.52 -14.02 14.62
C GLU A 53 -36.91 -14.39 15.17
N GLY A 54 -37.94 -14.43 14.32
CA GLY A 54 -39.33 -14.67 14.71
C GLY A 54 -39.98 -13.48 15.40
N THR A 55 -41.29 -13.56 15.62
CA THR A 55 -42.12 -12.46 16.16
C THR A 55 -42.54 -12.64 17.61
N ASP A 56 -42.32 -13.82 18.20
CA ASP A 56 -42.74 -14.13 19.56
C ASP A 56 -41.77 -13.54 20.59
N GLY A 57 -42.28 -12.83 21.59
CA GLY A 57 -41.47 -12.24 22.66
C GLY A 57 -42.30 -11.86 23.87
N ASP A 58 -41.63 -11.56 24.97
CA ASP A 58 -42.26 -11.13 26.24
C ASP A 58 -42.46 -9.62 26.30
N LEU A 59 -41.51 -8.88 25.71
CA LEU A 59 -41.50 -7.42 25.67
C LEU A 59 -41.29 -6.93 24.24
N PHE A 60 -41.99 -5.88 23.86
CA PHE A 60 -41.98 -5.31 22.51
C PHE A 60 -41.62 -3.82 22.55
N VAL A 61 -40.77 -3.41 21.63
CA VAL A 61 -40.30 -2.03 21.47
C VAL A 61 -40.52 -1.56 20.04
N ASP A 62 -41.12 -0.37 19.87
CA ASP A 62 -41.36 0.31 18.59
C ASP A 62 -41.18 1.82 18.79
N ASN A 63 -40.06 2.38 18.34
CA ASN A 63 -39.73 3.81 18.50
C ASN A 63 -40.58 4.78 17.67
N VAL A 64 -41.45 4.29 16.78
CA VAL A 64 -42.34 5.14 15.97
C VAL A 64 -43.75 5.15 16.53
N ASN A 65 -44.26 3.98 16.91
CA ASN A 65 -45.66 3.79 17.30
C ASN A 65 -45.85 3.48 18.79
N GLY A 66 -44.77 3.18 19.52
CA GLY A 66 -44.82 2.84 20.94
C GLY A 66 -44.86 4.05 21.87
N SER A 67 -45.08 3.78 23.15
CA SER A 67 -44.99 4.75 24.25
C SER A 67 -44.39 4.07 25.47
N ASP A 68 -43.46 4.71 26.16
CA ASP A 68 -42.85 4.15 27.39
C ASP A 68 -43.84 4.06 28.57
N SER A 69 -45.05 4.61 28.42
CA SER A 69 -46.17 4.37 29.34
C SER A 69 -46.86 3.02 29.14
N ASN A 70 -46.62 2.35 28.01
CA ASN A 70 -47.26 1.09 27.64
C ASN A 70 -46.67 -0.08 28.45
N SER A 71 -47.38 -1.21 28.51
CA SER A 71 -46.89 -2.38 29.25
C SER A 71 -45.77 -3.12 28.52
N GLY A 72 -45.66 -2.94 27.20
CA GLY A 72 -44.70 -3.62 26.36
C GLY A 72 -45.06 -5.07 26.04
N THR A 73 -46.21 -5.60 26.46
CA THR A 73 -46.50 -7.06 26.35
C THR A 73 -47.10 -7.48 25.01
N SER A 74 -47.27 -6.57 24.05
CA SER A 74 -47.71 -6.87 22.68
C SER A 74 -47.19 -5.81 21.70
N VAL A 75 -47.18 -6.11 20.40
CA VAL A 75 -46.77 -5.15 19.36
C VAL A 75 -47.63 -3.89 19.36
N SER A 76 -48.94 -4.00 19.58
CA SER A 76 -49.86 -2.84 19.66
C SER A 76 -49.74 -2.03 20.95
N ASP A 77 -49.07 -2.58 21.96
CA ASP A 77 -48.80 -1.95 23.26
C ASP A 77 -47.29 -1.90 23.53
N ALA A 78 -46.51 -1.70 22.47
CA ALA A 78 -45.05 -1.67 22.55
C ALA A 78 -44.54 -0.42 23.27
N MET A 79 -43.40 -0.54 23.95
CA MET A 79 -42.67 0.60 24.52
C MET A 79 -41.97 1.40 23.42
N ALA A 80 -41.65 2.67 23.65
CA ALA A 80 -40.97 3.49 22.66
C ALA A 80 -39.44 3.27 22.67
N THR A 81 -38.86 3.02 23.85
CA THR A 81 -37.42 2.87 24.03
C THR A 81 -37.04 1.45 24.46
N VAL A 82 -35.85 1.02 24.06
CA VAL A 82 -35.28 -0.25 24.52
C VAL A 82 -34.95 -0.16 26.01
N SER A 83 -34.50 1.01 26.49
CA SER A 83 -34.26 1.25 27.91
C SER A 83 -35.49 1.04 28.79
N ALA A 84 -36.68 1.46 28.35
CA ALA A 84 -37.91 1.22 29.10
C ALA A 84 -38.22 -0.28 29.23
N ALA A 85 -38.06 -1.06 28.15
CA ALA A 85 -38.25 -2.50 28.20
C ALA A 85 -37.22 -3.19 29.12
N LEU A 86 -35.95 -2.77 29.06
CA LEU A 86 -34.90 -3.33 29.91
C LEU A 86 -35.08 -2.99 31.40
N ALA A 87 -35.73 -1.87 31.73
CA ALA A 87 -36.03 -1.52 33.12
C ALA A 87 -37.01 -2.50 33.80
N ILE A 88 -37.84 -3.22 33.02
CA ILE A 88 -38.80 -4.20 33.53
C ILE A 88 -38.49 -5.65 33.10
N ALA A 89 -37.43 -5.86 32.32
CA ALA A 89 -36.99 -7.17 31.88
C ALA A 89 -36.59 -8.06 33.07
N LYS A 90 -36.95 -9.34 33.00
CA LYS A 90 -36.61 -10.36 33.99
C LYS A 90 -35.81 -11.48 33.34
N PRO A 91 -35.02 -12.25 34.10
CA PRO A 91 -34.33 -13.43 33.57
C PRO A 91 -35.26 -14.33 32.76
N GLY A 92 -34.83 -14.69 31.55
CA GLY A 92 -35.59 -15.50 30.59
C GLY A 92 -36.44 -14.71 29.60
N HIS A 93 -36.62 -13.40 29.80
CA HIS A 93 -37.39 -12.58 28.86
C HIS A 93 -36.70 -12.44 27.50
N VAL A 94 -37.51 -12.44 26.45
CA VAL A 94 -37.16 -12.04 25.09
C VAL A 94 -37.73 -10.66 24.80
N VAL A 95 -36.86 -9.69 24.53
CA VAL A 95 -37.19 -8.33 24.13
C VAL A 95 -37.11 -8.21 22.61
N LYS A 96 -38.26 -8.04 21.97
CA LYS A 96 -38.42 -7.85 20.52
C LYS A 96 -38.38 -6.38 20.15
N ILE A 97 -37.40 -6.00 19.34
CA ILE A 97 -37.15 -4.61 18.95
C ILE A 97 -37.50 -4.44 17.47
N ARG A 98 -38.44 -3.55 17.20
CA ARG A 98 -38.87 -3.21 15.85
C ARG A 98 -37.94 -2.19 15.20
N ASN A 99 -37.79 -2.22 13.89
CA ASN A 99 -37.20 -1.17 13.07
C ASN A 99 -38.30 -0.47 12.24
N ALA A 100 -39.34 0.03 12.92
CA ALA A 100 -40.48 0.65 12.26
C ALA A 100 -40.04 1.90 11.47
N GLY A 101 -40.35 1.91 10.17
CA GLY A 101 -40.01 3.02 9.28
C GLY A 101 -38.51 3.26 9.06
N GLY A 102 -37.63 2.33 9.48
CA GLY A 102 -36.17 2.53 9.40
C GLY A 102 -35.62 3.51 10.45
N THR A 103 -36.41 3.84 11.47
CA THR A 103 -36.03 4.84 12.48
C THR A 103 -35.02 4.28 13.47
N LYS A 104 -33.93 5.01 13.71
CA LYS A 104 -32.85 4.61 14.63
C LYS A 104 -33.25 4.84 16.09
N TYR A 105 -32.79 3.97 16.99
CA TYR A 105 -32.85 4.15 18.44
C TYR A 105 -31.62 4.94 18.90
N ARG A 106 -31.81 6.20 19.31
CA ARG A 106 -30.74 7.14 19.68
C ARG A 106 -30.37 7.09 21.16
N GLU A 107 -30.18 5.90 21.69
CA GLU A 107 -29.98 5.66 23.13
C GLU A 107 -28.74 4.81 23.41
N ARG A 108 -28.30 4.82 24.67
CA ARG A 108 -27.38 3.82 25.21
C ARG A 108 -28.21 2.83 26.00
N ILE A 109 -28.12 1.55 25.66
CA ILE A 109 -28.86 0.49 26.35
C ILE A 109 -27.96 -0.24 27.35
N ALA A 110 -28.54 -0.59 28.50
CA ALA A 110 -27.88 -1.35 29.55
C ALA A 110 -28.83 -2.44 30.06
N ALA A 111 -28.58 -3.69 29.66
CA ALA A 111 -29.44 -4.81 30.04
C ALA A 111 -29.10 -5.31 31.46
N PRO A 112 -30.09 -5.66 32.29
CA PRO A 112 -29.83 -6.35 33.56
C PRO A 112 -29.36 -7.79 33.30
N SER A 113 -28.74 -8.42 34.30
CA SER A 113 -28.34 -9.83 34.19
C SER A 113 -29.54 -10.78 34.09
N GLY A 114 -29.41 -11.79 33.23
CA GLY A 114 -30.22 -13.00 33.33
C GLY A 114 -29.73 -13.93 34.44
N THR A 115 -30.14 -15.19 34.39
CA THR A 115 -29.59 -16.27 35.23
C THR A 115 -29.25 -17.47 34.37
N ALA A 116 -28.47 -18.41 34.91
CA ALA A 116 -28.22 -19.69 34.22
C ALA A 116 -29.54 -20.36 33.80
N GLY A 117 -29.64 -20.72 32.52
CA GLY A 117 -30.86 -21.28 31.91
C GLY A 117 -31.97 -20.25 31.58
N ASN A 118 -31.89 -19.02 32.09
CA ASN A 118 -32.85 -17.94 31.84
C ASN A 118 -32.12 -16.67 31.36
N THR A 119 -31.52 -16.77 30.17
CA THR A 119 -30.85 -15.67 29.48
C THR A 119 -31.84 -14.57 29.12
N ILE A 120 -31.46 -13.30 29.28
CA ILE A 120 -32.22 -12.18 28.68
C ILE A 120 -31.76 -12.02 27.24
N VAL A 121 -32.71 -12.07 26.31
CA VAL A 121 -32.45 -12.00 24.87
C VAL A 121 -32.99 -10.69 24.33
N LEU A 122 -32.15 -9.91 23.65
CA LEU A 122 -32.56 -8.75 22.87
C LEU A 122 -32.41 -9.10 21.40
N GLU A 123 -33.49 -9.03 20.63
CA GLU A 123 -33.44 -9.41 19.23
C GLU A 123 -34.39 -8.62 18.34
N GLY A 124 -34.10 -8.57 17.04
CA GLY A 124 -34.97 -7.96 16.05
C GLY A 124 -36.34 -8.63 15.99
N TYR A 125 -37.38 -7.87 15.64
CA TYR A 125 -38.72 -8.40 15.40
C TYR A 125 -38.83 -9.00 13.99
N GLY A 126 -38.99 -10.32 13.89
CA GLY A 126 -39.02 -11.02 12.61
C GLY A 126 -37.71 -10.84 11.83
N THR A 127 -37.81 -10.37 10.59
CA THR A 127 -36.65 -10.02 9.75
C THR A 127 -36.16 -8.59 9.93
N GLU A 128 -36.81 -7.77 10.79
CA GLU A 128 -36.40 -6.40 11.04
C GLU A 128 -35.00 -6.34 11.71
N LYS A 129 -34.22 -5.30 11.39
CA LYS A 129 -32.84 -5.09 11.89
C LYS A 129 -32.74 -3.76 12.63
N PRO A 130 -33.06 -3.70 13.94
CA PRO A 130 -33.03 -2.47 14.71
C PRO A 130 -31.63 -1.87 14.77
N VAL A 131 -31.56 -0.54 14.68
CA VAL A 131 -30.31 0.23 14.73
C VAL A 131 -30.23 1.00 16.04
N ILE A 132 -29.31 0.62 16.92
CA ILE A 132 -28.94 1.38 18.11
C ILE A 132 -27.78 2.30 17.74
N THR A 133 -28.06 3.59 17.58
CA THR A 133 -27.07 4.58 17.14
C THR A 133 -26.59 5.44 18.29
N ALA A 134 -25.29 5.68 18.32
CA ALA A 134 -24.66 6.65 19.22
C ALA A 134 -24.58 8.06 18.61
N ALA A 135 -25.31 8.33 17.53
CA ALA A 135 -25.38 9.63 16.87
C ALA A 135 -26.68 10.41 17.14
N GLU A 136 -26.64 11.72 16.98
CA GLU A 136 -27.77 12.64 16.95
C GLU A 136 -27.74 13.49 15.68
N PRO A 137 -28.89 14.02 15.20
CA PRO A 137 -28.90 15.01 14.14
C PRO A 137 -28.10 16.26 14.55
N LEU A 138 -27.22 16.72 13.68
CA LEU A 138 -26.55 18.01 13.84
C LEU A 138 -27.43 19.09 13.23
N THR A 139 -27.80 20.10 14.03
CA THR A 139 -28.67 21.20 13.60
C THR A 139 -27.97 22.54 13.81
N GLY A 140 -28.49 23.61 13.18
CA GLY A 140 -27.94 24.97 13.32
C GLY A 140 -26.72 25.25 12.45
N ALA A 141 -26.50 24.47 11.40
CA ALA A 141 -25.45 24.74 10.43
C ALA A 141 -25.76 26.01 9.61
N VAL A 142 -24.74 26.83 9.39
CA VAL A 142 -24.79 28.02 8.55
C VAL A 142 -23.66 27.98 7.54
N ALA A 143 -23.86 28.56 6.36
CA ALA A 143 -22.80 28.71 5.38
C ALA A 143 -21.68 29.61 5.95
N CYS A 144 -20.42 29.24 5.71
CA CYS A 144 -19.30 30.08 6.08
C CYS A 144 -19.26 31.35 5.22
N THR A 145 -18.66 32.40 5.77
CA THR A 145 -18.54 33.71 5.14
C THR A 145 -17.07 34.06 4.91
N VAL A 146 -16.79 35.17 4.25
CA VAL A 146 -15.41 35.66 4.06
C VAL A 146 -14.67 35.88 5.39
N ALA A 147 -15.38 36.09 6.50
CA ALA A 147 -14.78 36.19 7.83
C ALA A 147 -14.15 34.87 8.31
N ASP A 148 -14.55 33.74 7.72
CA ASP A 148 -14.03 32.42 8.04
C ASP A 148 -12.82 32.02 7.17
N GLU A 149 -12.52 32.79 6.11
CA GLU A 149 -11.39 32.55 5.20
C GLU A 149 -10.03 32.44 5.91
N PRO A 150 -9.70 33.25 6.94
CA PRO A 150 -8.44 33.09 7.67
C PRO A 150 -8.29 31.73 8.35
N VAL A 151 -9.39 31.06 8.68
CA VAL A 151 -9.41 29.72 9.31
C VAL A 151 -9.47 28.61 8.26
N LEU A 152 -10.33 28.78 7.24
CA LEU A 152 -10.70 27.74 6.27
C LEU A 152 -9.96 27.81 4.93
N GLY A 153 -9.19 28.88 4.71
CA GLY A 153 -8.56 29.15 3.42
C GLY A 153 -9.56 29.42 2.29
N LYS A 154 -9.07 29.33 1.05
CA LYS A 154 -9.79 29.73 -0.19
C LYS A 154 -11.13 29.01 -0.42
N ASN A 155 -11.33 27.86 0.23
CA ASN A 155 -12.51 27.01 0.02
C ASN A 155 -13.68 27.34 0.97
N TYR A 156 -13.57 28.39 1.80
CA TYR A 156 -14.58 28.74 2.81
C TYR A 156 -16.02 28.77 2.25
N ALA A 157 -16.21 29.24 1.02
CA ALA A 157 -17.55 29.41 0.42
C ALA A 157 -18.31 28.08 0.21
N SER A 158 -17.61 26.95 0.21
CA SER A 158 -18.21 25.61 0.08
C SER A 158 -18.47 24.92 1.43
N ILE A 159 -18.06 25.56 2.53
CA ILE A 159 -18.02 24.97 3.87
C ILE A 159 -19.16 25.54 4.72
N TYR A 160 -19.73 24.68 5.55
CA TYR A 160 -20.74 25.03 6.55
C TYR A 160 -20.15 24.90 7.95
N LYS A 161 -20.69 25.67 8.90
CA LYS A 161 -20.28 25.60 10.30
C LYS A 161 -21.46 25.57 11.26
N VAL A 162 -21.27 24.91 12.40
CA VAL A 162 -22.14 25.00 13.58
C VAL A 162 -21.36 25.75 14.66
N PRO A 163 -21.61 27.05 14.85
CA PRO A 163 -20.85 27.86 15.79
C PRO A 163 -21.29 27.61 17.24
N GLY A 164 -20.34 27.62 18.17
CA GLY A 164 -20.62 27.56 19.61
C GLY A 164 -21.27 26.26 20.09
N PHE A 165 -21.04 25.15 19.40
CA PHE A 165 -21.58 23.84 19.77
C PHE A 165 -21.05 23.39 21.14
N ALA A 166 -21.91 22.89 22.02
CA ALA A 166 -21.51 22.53 23.38
C ALA A 166 -20.64 21.26 23.38
N LYS A 167 -19.45 21.30 23.99
CA LYS A 167 -18.58 20.12 24.03
C LYS A 167 -19.15 18.98 24.86
N GLU A 168 -19.95 19.29 25.88
CA GLU A 168 -20.67 18.27 26.66
C GLU A 168 -21.68 17.48 25.83
N ASP A 169 -22.10 18.04 24.68
CA ASP A 169 -22.91 17.36 23.68
C ASP A 169 -22.09 16.48 22.73
N ILE A 170 -20.77 16.59 22.69
CA ILE A 170 -19.95 15.66 21.92
C ILE A 170 -19.64 14.43 22.78
N ALA A 171 -19.60 13.25 22.16
CA ALA A 171 -19.16 12.05 22.85
C ALA A 171 -17.84 12.30 23.58
N SER A 172 -17.76 11.88 24.86
CA SER A 172 -16.60 12.10 25.74
C SER A 172 -16.19 13.54 26.07
N GLY A 173 -16.86 14.58 25.55
CA GLY A 173 -16.53 15.98 25.86
C GLY A 173 -15.43 16.59 24.98
N ASP A 174 -15.01 15.90 23.93
CA ASP A 174 -13.83 16.25 23.12
C ASP A 174 -14.21 16.42 21.65
N PRO A 175 -13.84 17.53 20.98
CA PRO A 175 -14.19 17.79 19.59
C PRO A 175 -13.81 16.68 18.60
N ARG A 176 -12.70 15.97 18.85
CA ARG A 176 -12.21 14.89 17.98
C ARG A 176 -13.20 13.74 17.90
N ALA A 177 -14.03 13.58 18.93
CA ALA A 177 -15.03 12.54 19.00
C ALA A 177 -16.37 12.92 18.33
N ALA A 178 -16.50 14.11 17.72
CA ALA A 178 -17.75 14.52 17.06
C ALA A 178 -18.14 13.58 15.91
N PHE A 179 -17.15 13.05 15.16
CA PHE A 179 -17.31 11.94 14.21
C PHE A 179 -18.55 12.08 13.31
N LEU A 180 -18.50 13.03 12.37
CA LEU A 180 -19.65 13.46 11.58
C LEU A 180 -20.01 12.50 10.44
N PHE A 181 -21.29 12.48 10.09
CA PHE A 181 -21.86 11.71 8.99
C PHE A 181 -22.81 12.55 8.16
N GLU A 182 -22.86 12.26 6.87
CA GLU A 182 -23.85 12.74 5.92
C GLU A 182 -24.66 11.54 5.40
N GLY A 183 -25.89 11.39 5.89
CA GLY A 183 -26.66 10.16 5.71
C GLY A 183 -25.91 8.96 6.25
N ASP A 184 -25.62 7.98 5.39
CA ASP A 184 -24.83 6.79 5.73
C ASP A 184 -23.34 6.91 5.36
N LYS A 185 -22.88 8.09 4.94
CA LYS A 185 -21.47 8.32 4.61
C LYS A 185 -20.79 9.08 5.73
N ARG A 186 -19.72 8.51 6.27
CA ARG A 186 -18.86 9.21 7.22
C ARG A 186 -18.16 10.39 6.55
N LEU A 187 -18.19 11.56 7.18
CA LEU A 187 -17.32 12.67 6.84
C LEU A 187 -15.95 12.44 7.50
N ILE A 188 -14.88 12.56 6.73
CA ILE A 188 -13.52 12.26 7.20
C ILE A 188 -12.93 13.50 7.88
N PRO A 189 -12.17 13.40 8.98
CA PRO A 189 -11.42 14.56 9.48
C PRO A 189 -10.53 15.16 8.39
N CYS A 190 -10.53 16.48 8.24
CA CYS A 190 -9.67 17.17 7.29
C CYS A 190 -8.20 17.00 7.71
N MET A 191 -7.33 16.68 6.76
CA MET A 191 -5.96 16.27 7.05
C MET A 191 -4.95 16.87 6.07
N GLY A 192 -3.84 17.35 6.62
CA GLY A 192 -2.59 17.55 5.91
C GLY A 192 -1.89 16.21 5.69
N ARG A 193 -2.27 15.50 4.63
CA ARG A 193 -1.69 14.21 4.22
C ARG A 193 -1.50 14.14 2.70
N LYS A 194 -0.91 13.04 2.22
CA LYS A 194 -0.79 12.77 0.78
C LYS A 194 -2.15 12.89 0.08
N PRO A 195 -2.27 13.57 -1.07
CA PRO A 195 -3.59 13.95 -1.60
C PRO A 195 -4.50 12.79 -1.96
N ASN A 196 -3.92 11.72 -2.50
CA ASN A 196 -4.61 10.46 -2.72
C ASN A 196 -4.03 9.40 -1.78
N PRO A 197 -4.56 9.23 -0.57
CA PRO A 197 -4.15 8.15 0.32
C PRO A 197 -4.61 6.79 -0.24
N GLN A 198 -3.84 5.73 -0.02
CA GLN A 198 -4.27 4.37 -0.32
C GLN A 198 -5.41 3.92 0.61
N TYR A 199 -5.37 4.35 1.88
CA TYR A 199 -6.37 4.00 2.90
C TYR A 199 -7.06 5.27 3.39
N PRO A 200 -7.94 5.88 2.57
CA PRO A 200 -8.62 7.12 2.91
C PRO A 200 -9.46 7.00 4.18
N HIS A 201 -9.91 5.79 4.52
CA HIS A 201 -10.76 5.51 5.66
C HIS A 201 -10.06 5.71 7.02
N THR A 202 -8.73 5.68 7.07
CA THR A 202 -7.96 5.81 8.31
C THR A 202 -7.05 7.04 8.27
N GLU A 203 -6.84 7.65 9.43
CA GLU A 203 -5.81 8.66 9.63
C GLU A 203 -4.45 8.03 10.02
N ARG A 204 -4.41 6.74 10.39
CA ARG A 204 -3.22 6.10 11.00
C ARG A 204 -2.40 5.22 10.06
N ALA A 205 -2.79 5.14 8.79
CA ALA A 205 -1.98 4.47 7.77
C ALA A 205 -0.68 5.26 7.50
N THR A 206 0.40 4.90 8.19
CA THR A 206 1.70 5.61 8.12
C THR A 206 2.31 5.69 6.72
N LYS A 207 1.95 4.77 5.82
CA LYS A 207 2.33 4.82 4.40
C LYS A 207 1.72 5.99 3.63
N ASP A 208 0.58 6.49 4.07
CA ASP A 208 -0.12 7.64 3.48
C ASP A 208 0.23 8.97 4.16
N TRP A 209 1.12 8.94 5.16
CA TRP A 209 1.63 10.11 5.84
C TRP A 209 2.66 10.87 5.00
N LEU A 210 2.87 12.13 5.37
CA LEU A 210 3.93 12.97 4.82
C LEU A 210 5.29 12.48 5.32
N ASP A 211 6.33 12.86 4.60
CA ASP A 211 7.73 12.61 4.93
C ASP A 211 8.34 13.95 5.34
N ALA A 212 8.69 14.11 6.62
CA ALA A 212 9.37 15.31 7.09
C ALA A 212 10.79 15.37 6.55
N ASP A 213 11.30 16.59 6.37
CA ASP A 213 12.73 16.81 6.11
C ASP A 213 13.53 16.46 7.37
N GLU A 214 12.95 16.70 8.55
CA GLU A 214 13.57 16.42 9.84
C GLU A 214 12.53 16.15 10.95
N THR A 215 12.82 15.14 11.79
CA THR A 215 12.25 14.99 13.13
C THR A 215 13.16 15.66 14.15
N VAL A 216 12.66 16.71 14.81
CA VAL A 216 13.42 17.47 15.80
C VAL A 216 13.40 16.73 17.14
N THR A 217 14.57 16.52 17.75
CA THR A 217 14.72 15.76 18.99
C THR A 217 15.56 16.49 20.04
N ASP A 218 15.49 16.06 21.31
CA ASP A 218 16.28 16.65 22.41
C ASP A 218 17.75 16.20 22.46
N GLY A 219 18.10 15.13 21.73
CA GLY A 219 19.44 14.55 21.71
C GLY A 219 19.79 13.76 22.98
N GLY A 220 18.82 13.50 23.86
CA GLY A 220 18.99 12.83 25.14
C GLY A 220 19.05 11.29 25.07
N ASP A 221 19.08 10.65 26.23
CA ASP A 221 18.91 9.19 26.40
C ASP A 221 17.81 8.90 27.46
N PRO A 222 16.59 8.52 27.05
CA PRO A 222 16.17 8.29 25.67
C PRO A 222 16.03 9.58 24.85
N ASN A 223 16.29 9.52 23.55
CA ASN A 223 16.14 10.66 22.62
C ASN A 223 14.66 10.94 22.36
N LEU A 224 14.14 12.08 22.81
CA LEU A 224 12.72 12.42 22.76
C LEU A 224 12.35 13.25 21.53
N VAL A 225 11.14 13.07 21.00
CA VAL A 225 10.60 13.84 19.87
C VAL A 225 10.06 15.18 20.39
N LEU A 226 10.61 16.27 19.85
CA LEU A 226 10.19 17.65 20.16
C LEU A 226 9.26 18.23 19.09
N GLY A 227 9.45 17.85 17.83
CA GLY A 227 8.74 18.43 16.70
C GLY A 227 9.12 17.84 15.34
N THR A 228 8.59 18.44 14.27
CA THR A 228 8.87 18.04 12.89
C THR A 228 8.95 19.26 11.96
N ARG A 229 9.69 19.14 10.84
CA ARG A 229 9.90 20.21 9.85
C ARG A 229 9.65 19.73 8.42
N LEU A 230 8.83 20.48 7.67
CA LEU A 230 8.59 20.29 6.23
C LEU A 230 8.15 21.63 5.58
N PRO A 231 9.08 22.57 5.30
CA PRO A 231 8.75 23.94 4.88
C PRO A 231 7.91 23.97 3.61
N GLY A 232 8.25 23.13 2.61
CA GLY A 232 7.52 23.02 1.34
C GLY A 232 6.05 22.58 1.47
N PHE A 233 5.61 22.16 2.66
CA PHE A 233 4.21 21.96 2.99
C PHE A 233 3.67 23.03 3.94
N THR A 234 4.40 23.39 5.00
CA THR A 234 3.94 24.29 6.06
C THR A 234 3.85 25.76 5.65
N ASP A 235 4.68 26.23 4.70
CA ASP A 235 4.71 27.62 4.24
C ASP A 235 3.40 28.09 3.59
N ARG A 236 2.51 27.14 3.31
CA ARG A 236 1.18 27.35 2.72
C ARG A 236 0.14 27.79 3.77
N PHE A 237 0.49 27.71 5.05
CA PHE A 237 -0.43 27.93 6.16
C PHE A 237 0.10 28.97 7.12
N THR A 238 -0.81 29.67 7.80
CA THR A 238 -0.45 30.56 8.90
C THR A 238 -0.13 29.76 10.16
N ALA A 239 0.63 30.34 11.09
CA ALA A 239 0.92 29.73 12.39
C ALA A 239 -0.37 29.31 13.12
N ALA A 240 -1.38 30.19 13.15
CA ALA A 240 -2.67 29.90 13.81
C ALA A 240 -3.40 28.70 13.19
N GLN A 241 -3.31 28.50 11.86
CA GLN A 241 -3.90 27.35 11.20
C GLN A 241 -3.19 26.04 11.57
N ILE A 242 -1.85 26.07 11.70
CA ILE A 242 -1.04 24.91 12.11
C ILE A 242 -1.28 24.60 13.60
N GLU A 243 -1.33 25.62 14.45
CA GLU A 243 -1.53 25.48 15.90
C GLU A 243 -2.92 24.97 16.28
N ASN A 244 -3.92 25.13 15.42
CA ASN A 244 -5.25 24.53 15.58
C ASN A 244 -5.30 23.02 15.25
N CYS A 245 -4.20 22.45 14.76
CA CYS A 245 -4.14 21.04 14.36
C CYS A 245 -3.79 20.11 15.53
N ASP A 246 -4.17 18.85 15.37
CA ASP A 246 -3.43 17.74 15.96
C ASP A 246 -2.32 17.28 15.01
N ILE A 247 -1.31 16.64 15.58
CA ILE A 247 -0.27 15.95 14.83
C ILE A 247 -0.23 14.48 15.21
N LEU A 248 -0.22 13.62 14.19
CA LEU A 248 0.16 12.23 14.35
C LEU A 248 1.56 12.02 13.80
N PHE A 249 2.39 11.30 14.55
CA PHE A 249 3.79 11.07 14.20
C PHE A 249 4.25 9.67 14.65
N HIS A 250 5.28 9.16 13.96
CA HIS A 250 5.83 7.86 14.25
C HIS A 250 6.84 7.92 15.40
N ARG A 251 6.86 6.89 16.25
CA ARG A 251 7.65 6.87 17.48
C ARG A 251 8.05 5.46 17.90
N PHE A 252 9.05 5.37 18.78
CA PHE A 252 9.54 4.09 19.26
C PHE A 252 8.57 3.42 20.28
N PRO A 253 8.44 2.08 20.29
CA PRO A 253 8.96 1.11 19.31
C PRO A 253 7.94 0.83 18.19
N ASN A 254 8.22 1.34 16.99
CA ASN A 254 7.43 1.17 15.76
C ASN A 254 5.93 1.42 15.97
N ARG A 255 5.60 2.48 16.70
CA ARG A 255 4.23 2.90 17.01
C ARG A 255 4.00 4.28 16.46
N ASP A 256 2.78 4.74 16.59
CA ASP A 256 2.46 6.13 16.39
C ASP A 256 1.77 6.73 17.61
N ALA A 257 1.82 8.05 17.70
CA ALA A 257 1.19 8.84 18.74
C ALA A 257 0.44 10.01 18.10
N ARG A 258 -0.57 10.50 18.82
CA ARG A 258 -1.34 11.71 18.49
C ARG A 258 -1.18 12.69 19.63
N THR A 259 -0.93 13.96 19.32
CA THR A 259 -0.91 15.06 20.28
C THR A 259 -1.35 16.36 19.60
N THR A 260 -1.73 17.38 20.36
CA THR A 260 -1.96 18.71 19.81
C THR A 260 -0.65 19.37 19.39
N VAL A 261 -0.71 20.31 18.43
CA VAL A 261 0.42 21.20 18.15
C VAL A 261 0.53 22.21 19.29
N ALA A 262 1.73 22.36 19.87
CA ALA A 262 1.99 23.35 20.93
C ALA A 262 2.24 24.74 20.36
N SER A 263 3.03 24.83 19.30
CA SER A 263 3.38 26.08 18.62
C SER A 263 4.00 25.80 17.25
N PHE A 264 3.94 26.78 16.35
CA PHE A 264 4.67 26.76 15.08
C PHE A 264 5.71 27.90 15.02
N ASP A 265 6.98 27.54 14.81
CA ASP A 265 8.06 28.52 14.63
C ASP A 265 8.30 28.78 13.14
N ALA A 266 7.81 29.91 12.63
CA ALA A 266 7.96 30.32 11.23
C ALA A 266 9.40 30.70 10.82
N ALA A 267 10.35 30.83 11.77
CA ALA A 267 11.74 31.08 11.43
C ALA A 267 12.50 29.78 11.11
N SER A 268 12.08 28.67 11.72
CA SER A 268 12.69 27.35 11.53
C SER A 268 11.77 26.34 10.84
N ASP A 269 10.53 26.73 10.54
CA ASP A 269 9.43 25.91 10.00
C ASP A 269 9.14 24.66 10.85
N THR A 270 9.33 24.78 12.16
CA THR A 270 9.19 23.66 13.10
C THR A 270 7.81 23.66 13.75
N ILE A 271 7.14 22.51 13.67
CA ILE A 271 5.91 22.22 14.42
C ILE A 271 6.32 21.55 15.74
N TYR A 272 6.10 22.23 16.87
CA TYR A 272 6.42 21.69 18.19
C TYR A 272 5.24 20.91 18.80
N LEU A 273 5.56 19.80 19.46
CA LEU A 273 4.58 18.90 20.10
C LEU A 273 4.21 19.38 21.51
N SER A 274 2.94 19.20 21.91
CA SER A 274 2.53 19.43 23.30
C SER A 274 2.95 18.31 24.26
N ASP A 275 2.91 17.04 23.81
CA ASP A 275 3.46 15.90 24.53
C ASP A 275 4.81 15.46 23.91
N GLN A 276 5.89 15.77 24.62
CA GLN A 276 7.28 15.48 24.23
C GLN A 276 7.86 14.28 25.00
N SER A 277 7.01 13.42 25.60
CA SER A 277 7.46 12.24 26.36
C SER A 277 7.81 11.02 25.49
N TRP A 278 7.73 11.17 24.17
CA TRP A 278 7.85 10.06 23.23
C TRP A 278 9.26 9.91 22.67
N THR A 279 9.82 8.71 22.78
CA THR A 279 11.13 8.39 22.19
C THR A 279 11.08 8.35 20.66
N ALA A 280 12.07 8.98 20.04
CA ALA A 280 12.26 9.00 18.60
C ALA A 280 12.54 7.59 18.05
N GLU A 281 11.99 7.31 16.87
CA GLU A 281 12.25 6.06 16.16
C GLU A 281 13.54 6.14 15.33
N THR A 282 14.15 4.98 15.03
CA THR A 282 15.38 4.87 14.24
C THR A 282 15.19 4.18 12.89
N ASN A 283 14.00 3.62 12.65
CA ASN A 283 13.65 2.94 11.41
C ASN A 283 13.26 3.92 10.28
N ALA A 284 12.94 3.39 9.10
CA ALA A 284 12.60 4.17 7.91
C ALA A 284 11.32 5.01 8.01
N ASN A 285 10.51 4.84 9.06
CA ASN A 285 9.29 5.60 9.29
C ASN A 285 9.48 6.74 10.30
N LYS A 286 10.69 6.97 10.83
CA LYS A 286 10.92 7.95 11.91
C LYS A 286 10.43 9.36 11.58
N ASP A 287 10.50 9.75 10.31
CA ASP A 287 10.15 11.10 9.82
C ASP A 287 8.70 11.17 9.29
N LYS A 288 7.87 10.16 9.57
CA LYS A 288 6.47 10.13 9.11
C LYS A 288 5.58 10.92 10.06
N PHE A 289 4.81 11.85 9.50
CA PHE A 289 3.79 12.60 10.24
C PHE A 289 2.60 13.01 9.36
N ILE A 290 1.49 13.39 9.98
CA ILE A 290 0.38 14.11 9.36
C ILE A 290 -0.17 15.17 10.32
N LEU A 291 -0.78 16.21 9.75
CA LEU A 291 -1.62 17.13 10.50
C LEU A 291 -3.08 16.72 10.36
N VAL A 292 -3.78 16.53 11.48
CA VAL A 292 -5.23 16.30 11.50
C VAL A 292 -5.90 17.56 12.00
N ASN A 293 -7.10 17.84 11.52
CA ASN A 293 -7.79 19.11 11.75
C ASN A 293 -7.14 20.33 11.04
N LEU A 294 -6.47 20.08 9.91
CA LEU A 294 -5.93 21.15 9.07
C LEU A 294 -7.03 21.76 8.17
N LEU A 295 -7.81 22.65 8.76
CA LEU A 295 -8.96 23.32 8.15
C LEU A 295 -8.73 23.95 6.76
N PRO A 296 -7.61 24.67 6.49
CA PRO A 296 -7.37 25.23 5.15
C PRO A 296 -7.16 24.20 4.05
N GLN A 297 -7.03 22.91 4.40
CA GLN A 297 -6.96 21.78 3.47
C GLN A 297 -8.26 20.97 3.38
N MET A 298 -9.36 21.43 4.00
CA MET A 298 -10.64 20.72 3.97
C MET A 298 -11.13 20.51 2.54
N ARG A 299 -11.53 19.26 2.25
CA ARG A 299 -12.08 18.81 0.98
C ARG A 299 -13.55 18.43 1.13
N LYS A 300 -14.21 18.27 -0.01
CA LYS A 300 -15.57 17.72 -0.06
C LYS A 300 -15.63 16.36 0.65
N GLY A 301 -16.62 16.20 1.53
CA GLY A 301 -16.77 15.00 2.36
C GLY A 301 -15.91 15.00 3.62
N GLU A 302 -15.28 16.13 3.99
CA GLU A 302 -14.46 16.25 5.20
C GLU A 302 -15.06 17.22 6.22
N TRP A 303 -14.58 17.12 7.46
CA TRP A 303 -14.95 18.00 8.58
C TRP A 303 -13.75 18.33 9.48
N GLY A 304 -13.88 19.37 10.28
CA GLY A 304 -12.89 19.77 11.29
C GLY A 304 -13.53 20.68 12.33
N PHE A 305 -12.73 21.28 13.20
CA PHE A 305 -13.22 22.09 14.31
C PHE A 305 -12.24 23.17 14.78
N VAL A 306 -12.75 24.14 15.52
CA VAL A 306 -11.98 25.09 16.36
C VAL A 306 -12.48 24.96 17.80
N ASP A 307 -11.60 24.59 18.73
CA ASP A 307 -11.94 24.44 20.16
C ASP A 307 -11.90 25.80 20.87
N ASN A 308 -13.05 26.26 21.34
CA ASN A 308 -13.24 27.52 22.05
C ASN A 308 -13.31 27.31 23.58
N GLY A 309 -12.80 26.18 24.08
CA GLY A 309 -12.78 25.83 25.49
C GLY A 309 -13.98 24.98 25.92
N ALA A 310 -15.08 25.63 26.31
CA ALA A 310 -16.33 24.95 26.71
C ALA A 310 -17.23 24.63 25.51
N THR A 311 -17.05 25.37 24.41
CA THR A 311 -17.76 25.20 23.14
C THR A 311 -16.77 24.90 22.02
N VAL A 312 -17.28 24.49 20.87
CA VAL A 312 -16.50 24.22 19.67
C VAL A 312 -17.26 24.74 18.44
N ASP A 313 -16.54 25.27 17.47
CA ASP A 313 -17.10 25.52 16.14
C ASP A 313 -16.81 24.29 15.27
N LEU A 314 -17.85 23.58 14.82
CA LEU A 314 -17.70 22.45 13.91
C LEU A 314 -17.82 22.93 12.46
N TYR A 315 -16.88 22.55 11.61
CA TYR A 315 -16.85 22.91 10.18
C TYR A 315 -16.96 21.64 9.32
N PHE A 316 -17.70 21.69 8.22
CA PHE A 316 -17.79 20.56 7.30
C PHE A 316 -18.11 20.99 5.86
N TRP A 317 -17.57 20.25 4.90
CA TRP A 317 -17.89 20.37 3.49
C TRP A 317 -18.75 19.18 3.06
N PRO A 318 -20.06 19.34 2.88
CA PRO A 318 -20.95 18.22 2.55
C PRO A 318 -20.71 17.69 1.13
N ASN A 319 -20.97 16.40 0.91
CA ASN A 319 -21.00 15.82 -0.42
C ASN A 319 -22.19 16.35 -1.24
N ASP A 320 -23.32 16.59 -0.57
CA ASP A 320 -24.53 17.19 -1.11
C ASP A 320 -24.96 18.37 -0.23
N PRO A 321 -24.90 19.62 -0.72
CA PRO A 321 -25.38 20.80 0.02
C PRO A 321 -26.82 20.69 0.52
N LEU A 322 -27.68 19.85 -0.08
CA LEU A 322 -29.05 19.62 0.37
C LEU A 322 -29.11 18.80 1.68
N SER A 323 -28.03 18.13 2.06
CA SER A 323 -27.95 17.32 3.29
C SER A 323 -27.82 18.17 4.55
N VAL A 324 -27.36 19.43 4.44
CA VAL A 324 -26.93 20.27 5.57
C VAL A 324 -27.98 20.37 6.66
N ASP A 325 -29.25 20.55 6.30
CA ASP A 325 -30.32 20.84 7.26
C ASP A 325 -30.93 19.60 7.91
N ASN A 326 -30.84 18.43 7.27
CA ASN A 326 -31.67 17.27 7.65
C ASN A 326 -30.92 15.93 7.68
N ASN A 327 -29.67 15.90 7.24
CA ASN A 327 -28.98 14.65 6.97
C ASN A 327 -27.53 14.65 7.47
N ILE A 328 -27.16 15.60 8.33
CA ILE A 328 -25.90 15.57 9.06
C ILE A 328 -26.14 14.99 10.46
N GLU A 329 -25.32 14.02 10.85
CA GLU A 329 -25.31 13.46 12.20
C GLU A 329 -23.93 13.57 12.82
N TYR A 330 -23.86 13.58 14.15
CA TYR A 330 -22.63 13.57 14.92
C TYR A 330 -22.75 12.58 16.08
N SER A 331 -21.63 12.02 16.53
CA SER A 331 -21.58 11.12 17.69
C SER A 331 -21.76 11.88 19.00
N ARG A 332 -22.95 11.75 19.59
CA ARG A 332 -23.29 12.27 20.93
C ARG A 332 -22.89 11.30 22.06
N ARG A 333 -22.77 10.00 21.76
CA ARG A 333 -22.49 8.93 22.74
C ARG A 333 -21.26 8.11 22.35
N SER A 334 -20.68 7.45 23.36
CA SER A 334 -19.52 6.58 23.18
C SER A 334 -19.81 5.09 23.25
N ILE A 335 -21.03 4.71 23.61
CA ILE A 335 -21.46 3.32 23.85
C ILE A 335 -22.87 3.17 23.31
N CYS A 336 -23.13 2.10 22.54
CA CYS A 336 -24.47 1.67 22.18
C CYS A 336 -24.99 0.67 23.21
N VAL A 337 -24.22 -0.37 23.53
CA VAL A 337 -24.56 -1.43 24.48
C VAL A 337 -23.56 -1.49 25.62
N ASP A 338 -24.05 -1.32 26.85
CA ASP A 338 -23.27 -1.48 28.08
C ASP A 338 -23.74 -2.71 28.86
N GLY A 339 -23.05 -3.83 28.67
CA GLY A 339 -23.23 -5.06 29.46
C GLY A 339 -22.15 -5.25 30.52
N ARG A 340 -21.48 -4.17 30.98
CA ARG A 340 -20.47 -4.28 32.04
C ARG A 340 -21.11 -4.76 33.33
N GLY A 341 -20.49 -5.79 33.89
CA GLY A 341 -20.90 -6.43 35.11
C GLY A 341 -22.12 -7.34 35.02
N GLN A 342 -22.56 -7.66 33.79
CA GLN A 342 -23.80 -8.43 33.56
C GLN A 342 -23.50 -9.79 32.91
N SER A 343 -24.32 -10.78 33.25
CA SER A 343 -24.21 -12.18 32.77
C SER A 343 -25.51 -12.65 32.14
N HIS A 344 -25.42 -13.75 31.37
CA HIS A 344 -26.55 -14.43 30.73
C HIS A 344 -27.34 -13.47 29.82
N LEU A 345 -26.63 -12.91 28.85
CA LEU A 345 -27.16 -11.94 27.88
C LEU A 345 -27.00 -12.49 26.46
N ALA A 346 -28.00 -12.27 25.62
CA ALA A 346 -27.90 -12.52 24.19
C ALA A 346 -28.40 -11.32 23.39
N PHE A 347 -27.65 -10.94 22.37
CA PHE A 347 -28.01 -9.90 21.40
C PHE A 347 -28.06 -10.54 20.02
N ARG A 348 -29.19 -10.42 19.33
CA ARG A 348 -29.36 -11.02 18.00
C ARG A 348 -29.92 -10.06 16.95
N SER A 349 -29.32 -10.02 15.76
CA SER A 349 -29.83 -9.19 14.66
C SER A 349 -29.90 -7.68 14.97
N ILE A 350 -29.01 -7.18 15.83
CA ILE A 350 -28.93 -5.76 16.22
C ILE A 350 -27.76 -5.08 15.52
N ILE A 351 -27.99 -3.86 15.02
CA ILE A 351 -26.97 -2.98 14.47
C ILE A 351 -26.58 -1.96 15.54
N CYS A 352 -25.27 -1.79 15.78
CA CYS A 352 -24.72 -0.72 16.62
C CYS A 352 -23.80 0.15 15.77
N GLU A 353 -24.06 1.46 15.73
CA GLU A 353 -23.31 2.35 14.85
C GLU A 353 -22.96 3.71 15.45
N ARG A 354 -21.92 4.34 14.89
CA ARG A 354 -21.55 5.76 15.10
C ARG A 354 -21.16 6.07 16.54
N SER A 355 -20.54 5.11 17.24
CA SER A 355 -19.99 5.32 18.58
C SER A 355 -18.60 5.94 18.50
N SER A 356 -18.32 6.94 19.33
CA SER A 356 -17.05 7.66 19.29
C SER A 356 -16.55 8.03 20.69
N ALA A 357 -15.23 8.09 20.90
CA ALA A 357 -14.64 8.67 22.11
C ALA A 357 -13.20 9.13 21.91
N ALA A 358 -12.79 10.21 22.58
CA ALA A 358 -11.41 10.67 22.65
C ALA A 358 -10.95 10.63 24.11
N GLY A 359 -10.49 9.46 24.55
CA GLY A 359 -10.21 9.20 25.95
C GLY A 359 -9.28 8.01 26.15
N PRO A 360 -8.80 7.78 27.39
CA PRO A 360 -7.85 6.73 27.68
C PRO A 360 -8.31 5.36 27.20
N ARG A 361 -7.38 4.53 26.71
CA ARG A 361 -7.65 3.21 26.14
C ARG A 361 -8.37 2.23 27.08
N THR A 362 -8.55 2.52 28.36
CA THR A 362 -9.13 1.62 29.35
C THR A 362 -10.41 2.15 29.97
N ASP A 363 -10.98 3.22 29.41
CA ASP A 363 -12.18 3.89 29.93
C ASP A 363 -13.48 3.07 29.72
N GLY A 364 -13.43 2.01 28.91
CA GLY A 364 -14.57 1.15 28.59
C GLY A 364 -15.61 1.81 27.68
N ARG A 365 -15.24 2.89 26.99
CA ARG A 365 -16.12 3.63 26.07
C ARG A 365 -16.06 3.04 24.65
N TYR A 366 -16.72 1.90 24.45
CA TYR A 366 -16.76 1.16 23.18
C TYR A 366 -18.20 0.88 22.76
N ALA A 367 -18.44 0.65 21.46
CA ALA A 367 -19.78 0.41 20.90
C ALA A 367 -20.55 -0.65 21.69
N MET A 368 -19.91 -1.79 21.95
CA MET A 368 -20.40 -2.85 22.83
C MET A 368 -19.33 -3.22 23.85
N THR A 369 -19.66 -3.13 25.14
CA THR A 369 -18.75 -3.48 26.23
C THR A 369 -19.35 -4.50 27.19
N PHE A 370 -18.57 -5.52 27.54
CA PHE A 370 -19.01 -6.62 28.42
C PHE A 370 -17.98 -6.99 29.49
N GLY A 371 -18.50 -7.48 30.61
CA GLY A 371 -17.73 -8.08 31.70
C GLY A 371 -17.23 -7.08 32.75
N HIS A 372 -16.16 -7.42 33.47
CA HIS A 372 -15.81 -6.74 34.73
C HIS A 372 -14.39 -6.15 34.73
N VAL A 373 -14.16 -5.22 35.66
CA VAL A 373 -12.80 -4.78 36.03
C VAL A 373 -11.99 -5.92 36.63
N VAL A 374 -10.66 -5.79 36.65
CA VAL A 374 -9.77 -6.81 37.24
C VAL A 374 -10.07 -6.98 38.73
N GLY A 375 -10.14 -8.22 39.19
CA GLY A 375 -10.38 -8.58 40.58
C GLY A 375 -11.87 -8.77 40.95
N ALA A 376 -12.79 -8.40 40.06
CA ALA A 376 -14.20 -8.73 40.21
C ALA A 376 -14.52 -10.15 39.66
N PRO A 377 -15.62 -10.79 40.13
CA PRO A 377 -16.10 -12.04 39.56
C PRO A 377 -16.31 -11.94 38.04
N TYR A 378 -16.22 -13.07 37.34
CA TYR A 378 -16.36 -13.06 35.90
C TYR A 378 -17.83 -12.98 35.53
N ALA A 379 -18.11 -12.22 34.48
CA ALA A 379 -19.38 -12.36 33.81
C ALA A 379 -19.38 -13.70 33.05
N THR A 380 -20.54 -14.22 32.72
CA THR A 380 -20.66 -15.48 31.99
C THR A 380 -21.79 -15.44 30.98
N ASP A 381 -21.67 -16.27 29.95
CA ASP A 381 -22.71 -16.58 28.98
C ASP A 381 -23.24 -15.32 28.27
N VAL A 382 -22.34 -14.59 27.62
CA VAL A 382 -22.67 -13.44 26.77
C VAL A 382 -22.58 -13.87 25.31
N THR A 383 -23.68 -13.73 24.56
CA THR A 383 -23.75 -14.11 23.14
C THR A 383 -24.08 -12.90 22.27
N LEU A 384 -23.29 -12.71 21.21
CA LEU A 384 -23.60 -11.84 20.08
C LEU A 384 -23.83 -12.73 18.85
N ASP A 385 -25.00 -12.69 18.24
CA ASP A 385 -25.28 -13.46 17.04
C ASP A 385 -25.92 -12.58 15.98
N ASN A 386 -25.43 -12.65 14.75
CA ASN A 386 -25.97 -11.83 13.67
C ASN A 386 -25.97 -10.31 13.95
N CYS A 387 -24.96 -9.80 14.66
CA CYS A 387 -24.86 -8.37 14.97
C CYS A 387 -24.01 -7.64 13.91
N TRP A 388 -24.29 -6.35 13.69
CA TRP A 388 -23.41 -5.48 12.89
C TRP A 388 -22.95 -4.29 13.72
N ILE A 389 -21.66 -4.25 14.03
CA ILE A 389 -21.02 -3.14 14.73
C ILE A 389 -20.23 -2.35 13.69
N ARG A 390 -20.59 -1.10 13.43
CA ARG A 390 -19.97 -0.32 12.36
C ARG A 390 -19.73 1.13 12.71
N ASP A 391 -18.84 1.76 11.96
CA ASP A 391 -18.60 3.18 12.02
C ASP A 391 -18.28 3.59 13.46
N THR A 392 -17.11 3.19 13.95
CA THR A 392 -16.69 3.48 15.33
C THR A 392 -15.36 4.20 15.33
N TYR A 393 -15.18 5.13 16.26
CA TYR A 393 -13.98 5.96 16.31
C TYR A 393 -13.37 6.06 17.70
N ARG A 394 -12.04 6.09 17.74
CA ARG A 394 -11.25 6.50 18.90
C ARG A 394 -10.14 7.47 18.49
N ASP A 395 -9.75 8.40 19.34
CA ASP A 395 -8.71 9.39 19.00
C ASP A 395 -7.28 8.82 18.89
N GLY A 396 -6.96 7.79 19.69
CA GLY A 396 -5.67 7.10 19.65
C GLY A 396 -5.82 5.58 19.47
N SER A 397 -4.68 4.87 19.39
CA SER A 397 -4.64 3.39 19.37
C SER A 397 -5.40 2.85 20.57
N SER A 398 -6.65 2.44 20.37
CA SER A 398 -7.54 2.02 21.45
C SER A 398 -7.91 0.56 21.29
N TYR A 399 -8.64 0.00 22.26
CA TYR A 399 -9.21 -1.34 22.12
C TYR A 399 -10.31 -1.38 21.04
N ALA A 400 -11.02 -2.50 20.93
CA ALA A 400 -12.00 -2.74 19.89
C ALA A 400 -13.39 -2.15 20.19
N PRO A 401 -14.23 -1.88 19.17
CA PRO A 401 -15.64 -1.53 19.37
C PRO A 401 -16.44 -2.66 20.03
N VAL A 402 -16.05 -3.92 19.82
CA VAL A 402 -16.48 -5.06 20.65
C VAL A 402 -15.38 -5.34 21.67
N TRP A 403 -15.57 -4.84 22.90
CA TRP A 403 -14.60 -5.01 23.99
C TRP A 403 -15.16 -5.85 25.12
N VAL A 404 -14.57 -7.03 25.31
CA VAL A 404 -14.99 -8.04 26.28
C VAL A 404 -13.87 -8.25 27.29
N ARG A 405 -14.17 -8.13 28.58
CA ARG A 405 -13.18 -8.32 29.65
C ARG A 405 -13.68 -9.27 30.73
N ASN A 406 -12.93 -10.34 31.02
CA ASN A 406 -13.22 -11.29 32.09
C ASN A 406 -14.63 -11.91 31.96
N VAL A 407 -14.92 -12.49 30.80
CA VAL A 407 -16.20 -13.14 30.49
C VAL A 407 -15.97 -14.60 30.14
N ASN A 408 -16.54 -15.50 30.92
CA ASN A 408 -16.59 -16.92 30.58
C ASN A 408 -17.70 -17.18 29.54
N ASN A 409 -17.46 -18.13 28.65
CA ASN A 409 -18.41 -18.55 27.62
C ASN A 409 -18.91 -17.39 26.74
N PHE A 410 -18.02 -16.44 26.41
CA PHE A 410 -18.35 -15.41 25.43
C PHE A 410 -18.46 -16.03 24.04
N LYS A 411 -19.57 -15.78 23.33
CA LYS A 411 -19.76 -16.24 21.96
C LYS A 411 -20.09 -15.07 21.05
N MET A 412 -19.40 -14.99 19.92
CA MET A 412 -19.74 -14.09 18.82
C MET A 412 -19.83 -14.89 17.53
N SER A 413 -21.02 -14.93 16.92
CA SER A 413 -21.26 -15.65 15.68
C SER A 413 -21.98 -14.83 14.61
N ASN A 414 -21.71 -15.16 13.33
CA ASN A 414 -22.40 -14.58 12.17
C ASN A 414 -22.45 -13.05 12.20
N SER A 415 -21.45 -12.38 12.77
CA SER A 415 -21.50 -10.94 13.01
C SER A 415 -20.48 -10.20 12.15
N THR A 416 -20.77 -8.94 11.83
CA THR A 416 -19.86 -8.06 11.08
C THR A 416 -19.37 -6.93 11.97
N VAL A 417 -18.06 -6.69 11.97
CA VAL A 417 -17.45 -5.45 12.45
C VAL A 417 -16.88 -4.71 11.25
N SER A 418 -17.29 -3.47 10.99
CA SER A 418 -16.74 -2.69 9.87
C SER A 418 -16.38 -1.27 10.27
N ASP A 419 -15.34 -0.71 9.65
CA ASP A 419 -14.96 0.71 9.83
C ASP A 419 -14.65 1.04 11.30
N ALA A 420 -13.77 0.23 11.90
CA ALA A 420 -13.28 0.40 13.27
C ALA A 420 -12.04 1.31 13.26
N ILE A 421 -12.30 2.61 13.34
CA ILE A 421 -11.31 3.66 13.09
C ILE A 421 -10.45 3.88 14.32
N ASN A 422 -9.14 3.81 14.13
CA ASN A 422 -8.10 3.85 15.17
C ASN A 422 -8.19 2.73 16.23
N GLN A 423 -8.96 1.69 15.95
CA GLN A 423 -9.30 0.61 16.87
C GLN A 423 -8.88 -0.76 16.31
N PHE A 424 -8.88 -1.76 17.20
CA PHE A 424 -8.94 -3.17 16.78
C PHE A 424 -10.37 -3.51 16.33
N GLY A 425 -10.58 -4.65 15.67
CA GLY A 425 -11.94 -5.08 15.29
C GLY A 425 -12.69 -5.72 16.46
N ILE A 426 -12.14 -6.80 17.02
CA ILE A 426 -12.68 -7.52 18.18
C ILE A 426 -11.58 -7.66 19.22
N GLN A 427 -11.90 -7.36 20.49
CA GLN A 427 -10.97 -7.58 21.59
C GLN A 427 -11.64 -8.33 22.75
N VAL A 428 -11.07 -9.49 23.07
CA VAL A 428 -11.47 -10.29 24.22
C VAL A 428 -10.26 -10.47 25.12
N GLN A 429 -10.41 -10.15 26.40
CA GLN A 429 -9.32 -10.20 27.35
C GLN A 429 -9.76 -10.84 28.66
N GLY A 430 -8.98 -11.78 29.17
CA GLY A 430 -9.05 -12.26 30.54
C GLY A 430 -8.27 -11.36 31.51
N PRO A 431 -7.86 -11.90 32.67
CA PRO A 431 -7.06 -11.15 33.62
C PRO A 431 -5.68 -10.91 32.99
N PHE A 432 -5.25 -9.65 32.99
CA PHE A 432 -3.87 -9.32 32.63
C PHE A 432 -2.92 -10.07 33.57
N TRP A 433 -1.76 -10.52 33.03
CA TRP A 433 -0.63 -11.16 33.72
C TRP A 433 -0.77 -12.66 34.00
N ASN A 434 -0.14 -13.49 33.14
CA ASN A 434 0.54 -14.80 33.34
C ASN A 434 0.06 -15.81 34.41
N LYS A 435 -1.09 -15.59 35.03
CA LYS A 435 -1.81 -16.48 35.91
C LYS A 435 -2.87 -17.11 35.03
N TYR A 436 -2.55 -18.31 34.57
CA TYR A 436 -3.52 -19.18 33.93
C TYR A 436 -4.64 -19.57 34.91
N GLU A 437 -4.36 -19.60 36.23
CA GLU A 437 -5.42 -19.67 37.25
C GLU A 437 -6.33 -18.44 37.18
N GLY A 438 -7.55 -18.69 36.70
CA GLY A 438 -8.55 -17.66 36.46
C GLY A 438 -8.52 -17.08 35.05
N ALA A 439 -7.89 -17.69 34.04
CA ALA A 439 -8.11 -17.25 32.66
C ALA A 439 -9.61 -17.35 32.28
N ALA A 440 -10.09 -16.47 31.41
CA ALA A 440 -11.47 -16.56 30.92
C ALA A 440 -11.58 -17.76 29.97
N LEU A 441 -12.62 -18.58 30.15
CA LEU A 441 -12.81 -19.85 29.48
C LEU A 441 -13.90 -19.79 28.39
N GLY A 442 -13.80 -20.66 27.38
CA GLY A 442 -14.92 -20.95 26.48
C GLY A 442 -15.26 -19.82 25.50
N CYS A 443 -14.32 -18.94 25.19
CA CYS A 443 -14.52 -17.88 24.21
C CYS A 443 -14.61 -18.46 22.79
N VAL A 444 -15.68 -18.16 22.05
CA VAL A 444 -15.88 -18.61 20.67
C VAL A 444 -16.18 -17.43 19.74
N ILE A 445 -15.32 -17.22 18.74
CA ILE A 445 -15.49 -16.23 17.67
C ILE A 445 -15.63 -17.00 16.36
N ASP A 446 -16.85 -17.13 15.86
CA ASP A 446 -17.21 -18.03 14.75
C ASP A 446 -17.94 -17.34 13.59
N ARG A 447 -17.53 -17.56 12.33
CA ARG A 447 -18.27 -17.04 11.16
C ARG A 447 -18.46 -15.51 11.15
N ASN A 448 -17.50 -14.75 11.63
CA ASN A 448 -17.59 -13.29 11.63
C ASN A 448 -16.84 -12.67 10.44
N ILE A 449 -17.22 -11.46 10.06
CA ILE A 449 -16.47 -10.61 9.14
C ILE A 449 -15.92 -9.40 9.92
N VAL A 450 -14.62 -9.12 9.81
CA VAL A 450 -14.05 -7.84 10.23
C VAL A 450 -13.45 -7.16 9.01
N LEU A 451 -13.91 -5.94 8.74
CA LEU A 451 -13.55 -5.18 7.55
C LEU A 451 -13.04 -3.79 7.95
N ARG A 452 -11.89 -3.36 7.43
CA ARG A 452 -11.35 -2.00 7.65
C ARG A 452 -11.26 -1.62 9.14
N SER A 453 -10.61 -2.49 9.91
CA SER A 453 -10.12 -2.15 11.25
C SER A 453 -8.72 -1.56 11.11
N ASP A 454 -8.48 -0.38 11.66
CA ASP A 454 -7.19 0.30 11.50
C ASP A 454 -6.05 -0.47 12.17
N GLN A 455 -6.32 -1.12 13.31
CA GLN A 455 -5.39 -2.02 14.00
C GLN A 455 -5.73 -3.48 13.68
N SER A 456 -5.23 -4.43 14.48
CA SER A 456 -5.50 -5.86 14.26
C SER A 456 -7.01 -6.15 14.25
N PRO A 457 -7.52 -6.99 13.33
CA PRO A 457 -8.93 -7.33 13.27
C PRO A 457 -9.41 -8.12 14.51
N VAL A 458 -8.52 -8.91 15.10
CA VAL A 458 -8.78 -9.66 16.33
C VAL A 458 -7.58 -9.58 17.27
N ARG A 459 -7.84 -9.29 18.54
CA ARG A 459 -6.83 -9.21 19.59
C ARG A 459 -7.32 -9.88 20.86
N LEU A 460 -6.58 -10.89 21.31
CA LEU A 460 -6.92 -11.68 22.47
C LEU A 460 -5.87 -11.52 23.57
N PHE A 461 -6.29 -11.60 24.83
CA PHE A 461 -5.39 -11.65 25.99
C PHE A 461 -5.89 -12.63 27.03
N GLY A 462 -5.00 -13.39 27.68
CA GLY A 462 -5.36 -14.07 28.93
C GLY A 462 -6.50 -15.10 28.82
N LEU A 463 -6.62 -15.81 27.69
CA LEU A 463 -7.72 -16.73 27.42
C LEU A 463 -7.30 -18.19 27.48
N GLU A 464 -8.22 -19.05 27.90
CA GLU A 464 -8.06 -20.50 27.90
C GLU A 464 -9.24 -21.17 27.20
N ASN A 465 -8.99 -22.29 26.49
CA ASN A 465 -10.02 -23.10 25.83
C ASN A 465 -10.90 -22.24 24.91
N PHE A 466 -10.25 -21.50 24.01
CA PHE A 466 -10.91 -20.55 23.12
C PHE A 466 -10.81 -20.98 21.66
N MET A 467 -11.76 -20.53 20.85
CA MET A 467 -11.86 -20.85 19.44
C MET A 467 -12.08 -19.58 18.61
N VAL A 468 -11.27 -19.40 17.58
CA VAL A 468 -11.45 -18.41 16.52
C VAL A 468 -11.54 -19.15 15.20
N VAL A 469 -12.76 -19.33 14.70
CA VAL A 469 -13.04 -20.28 13.61
C VAL A 469 -13.91 -19.68 12.51
N ARG A 470 -13.64 -20.04 11.25
CA ARG A 470 -14.48 -19.68 10.08
C ARG A 470 -14.66 -18.17 9.86
N ASN A 471 -13.74 -17.33 10.33
CA ASN A 471 -13.86 -15.86 10.21
C ASN A 471 -13.18 -15.34 8.95
N GLN A 472 -13.61 -14.16 8.50
CA GLN A 472 -12.98 -13.41 7.41
C GLN A 472 -12.51 -12.06 7.92
N PHE A 473 -11.22 -11.78 7.75
CA PHE A 473 -10.59 -10.53 8.13
C PHE A 473 -10.06 -9.85 6.87
N ILE A 474 -10.58 -8.67 6.56
CA ILE A 474 -10.43 -8.03 5.24
C ILE A 474 -9.95 -6.60 5.41
N ASP A 475 -8.85 -6.24 4.75
CA ASP A 475 -8.29 -4.88 4.72
C ASP A 475 -8.06 -4.27 6.12
N CYS A 476 -7.45 -5.03 7.02
CA CYS A 476 -7.22 -4.59 8.40
C CYS A 476 -5.74 -4.32 8.70
N GLY A 477 -5.49 -3.60 9.80
CA GLY A 477 -4.16 -3.41 10.34
C GLY A 477 -3.30 -2.42 9.55
N GLN A 478 -3.89 -1.35 9.03
CA GLN A 478 -3.14 -0.35 8.27
C GLN A 478 -2.32 0.61 9.16
N ALA A 479 -2.62 0.65 10.46
CA ALA A 479 -1.94 1.51 11.43
C ALA A 479 -0.54 1.01 11.85
N ALA A 480 0.27 1.90 12.43
CA ALA A 480 1.57 1.51 12.98
C ALA A 480 1.42 0.43 14.06
N HIS A 481 2.38 -0.50 14.10
CA HIS A 481 2.38 -1.65 15.02
C HIS A 481 1.12 -2.54 14.96
N ALA A 482 0.35 -2.48 13.86
CA ALA A 482 -0.75 -3.39 13.67
C ALA A 482 -0.27 -4.77 13.24
N ASN A 483 -0.95 -5.80 13.72
CA ASN A 483 -0.69 -7.20 13.41
C ASN A 483 -1.95 -7.81 12.78
N LYS A 484 -1.84 -8.95 12.08
CA LYS A 484 -3.02 -9.61 11.47
C LYS A 484 -3.93 -10.27 12.50
N GLY A 485 -3.37 -10.62 13.64
CA GLY A 485 -4.09 -11.18 14.77
C GLY A 485 -3.11 -11.44 15.90
N ASN A 486 -3.60 -11.39 17.15
CA ASN A 486 -2.75 -11.57 18.31
C ASN A 486 -3.43 -12.36 19.43
N ILE A 487 -2.65 -13.22 20.10
CA ILE A 487 -2.92 -13.66 21.47
C ILE A 487 -1.72 -13.27 22.34
N TYR A 488 -1.95 -12.41 23.33
CA TYR A 488 -0.91 -11.81 24.14
C TYR A 488 -1.08 -12.08 25.64
N GLN A 489 0.04 -12.18 26.34
CA GLN A 489 0.12 -12.14 27.81
C GLN A 489 -0.71 -13.21 28.54
N GLY A 490 -0.70 -14.46 28.05
CA GLY A 490 -1.23 -15.62 28.80
C GLY A 490 -2.35 -16.38 28.09
N GLY A 491 -2.10 -16.95 26.91
CA GLY A 491 -3.07 -17.78 26.19
C GLY A 491 -2.76 -19.27 26.25
N HIS A 492 -3.77 -20.13 26.42
CA HIS A 492 -3.60 -21.58 26.37
C HIS A 492 -4.75 -22.29 25.67
N ASN A 493 -4.43 -23.39 24.96
CA ASN A 493 -5.40 -24.23 24.28
C ASN A 493 -6.33 -23.46 23.32
N GLY A 494 -5.73 -22.77 22.36
CA GLY A 494 -6.43 -21.92 21.38
C GLY A 494 -6.56 -22.60 20.02
N LEU A 495 -7.79 -22.66 19.49
CA LEU A 495 -8.08 -23.16 18.14
C LEU A 495 -8.25 -22.02 17.14
N TRP A 496 -7.48 -22.04 16.06
CA TRP A 496 -7.52 -21.11 14.92
C TRP A 496 -7.78 -21.91 13.65
N TRP A 497 -9.03 -21.98 13.21
CA TRP A 497 -9.44 -22.92 12.16
C TRP A 497 -10.30 -22.28 11.07
N HIS A 498 -10.05 -22.54 9.79
CA HIS A 498 -10.85 -22.01 8.67
C HIS A 498 -10.92 -20.48 8.56
N ASN A 499 -9.92 -19.74 9.02
CA ASN A 499 -9.94 -18.28 8.94
C ASN A 499 -9.26 -17.77 7.66
N TYR A 500 -9.80 -16.68 7.12
CA TYR A 500 -9.21 -15.91 6.02
C TYR A 500 -8.65 -14.59 6.53
N TRP A 501 -7.39 -14.31 6.19
CA TRP A 501 -6.83 -12.96 6.23
C TRP A 501 -6.58 -12.49 4.80
N TRP A 502 -7.31 -11.46 4.39
CA TRP A 502 -7.25 -10.86 3.08
C TRP A 502 -6.80 -9.40 3.22
N ALA A 503 -5.72 -9.02 2.54
CA ALA A 503 -5.16 -7.67 2.53
C ALA A 503 -4.85 -7.06 3.91
N CYS A 504 -4.65 -7.89 4.94
CA CYS A 504 -4.31 -7.42 6.28
C CYS A 504 -2.80 -7.17 6.40
N SER A 505 -2.37 -6.06 7.01
CA SER A 505 -0.94 -5.80 7.24
C SER A 505 -0.40 -6.46 8.52
N GLY A 506 0.93 -6.49 8.68
CA GLY A 506 1.61 -7.13 9.79
C GLY A 506 1.69 -8.65 9.64
N TYR A 507 1.77 -9.38 10.75
CA TYR A 507 1.74 -10.84 10.79
C TYR A 507 0.90 -11.30 11.98
N TRP A 508 0.50 -12.57 11.98
CA TRP A 508 -0.17 -13.17 13.12
C TRP A 508 0.88 -13.53 14.18
N THR A 509 0.62 -13.23 15.45
CA THR A 509 1.59 -13.55 16.50
C THR A 509 0.97 -13.94 17.83
N PHE A 510 1.67 -14.84 18.52
CA PHE A 510 1.32 -15.33 19.83
C PHE A 510 2.49 -15.10 20.78
N GLN A 511 2.20 -14.51 21.94
CA GLN A 511 3.20 -14.07 22.91
C GLN A 511 2.76 -14.48 24.31
N ARG A 512 3.63 -15.21 25.01
CA ARG A 512 3.34 -15.81 26.33
C ARG A 512 2.11 -16.70 26.23
N SER A 513 2.13 -17.61 25.27
CA SER A 513 1.01 -18.48 24.97
C SER A 513 1.49 -19.82 24.45
N SER A 514 0.73 -20.87 24.73
CA SER A 514 1.08 -22.26 24.42
C SER A 514 -0.14 -23.04 23.96
N ALA A 515 0.07 -24.26 23.43
CA ALA A 515 -0.99 -25.13 22.90
C ALA A 515 -1.89 -24.41 21.88
N GLN A 516 -1.28 -23.83 20.85
CA GLN A 516 -1.99 -23.13 19.78
C GLN A 516 -2.15 -24.06 18.56
N PHE A 517 -3.37 -24.14 18.01
CA PHE A 517 -3.72 -25.03 16.92
C PHE A 517 -4.18 -24.21 15.70
N PHE A 518 -3.34 -24.14 14.67
CA PHE A 518 -3.62 -23.50 13.39
C PHE A 518 -3.97 -24.53 12.34
N GLY A 519 -5.22 -24.58 11.88
CA GLY A 519 -5.66 -25.52 10.85
C GLY A 519 -6.42 -24.89 9.70
N PHE A 520 -6.11 -25.28 8.47
CA PHE A 520 -6.89 -24.92 7.29
C PHE A 520 -7.15 -23.41 7.18
N ASN A 521 -6.16 -22.58 7.53
CA ASN A 521 -6.26 -21.13 7.40
C ASN A 521 -5.62 -20.64 6.11
N PHE A 522 -6.10 -19.49 5.62
CA PHE A 522 -5.46 -18.71 4.56
C PHE A 522 -4.87 -17.43 5.14
N ILE A 523 -3.54 -17.32 5.13
CA ILE A 523 -2.82 -16.18 5.72
C ILE A 523 -1.74 -15.71 4.75
N HIS A 524 -1.90 -14.55 4.12
CA HIS A 524 -0.80 -13.98 3.35
C HIS A 524 0.29 -13.41 4.26
N GLY A 525 1.52 -13.35 3.75
CA GLY A 525 2.67 -12.74 4.41
C GLY A 525 2.48 -11.25 4.66
N ASN A 526 3.37 -10.68 5.47
CA ASN A 526 3.37 -9.26 5.78
C ASN A 526 3.51 -8.44 4.48
N THR A 527 2.75 -7.37 4.39
CA THR A 527 2.74 -6.47 3.23
C THR A 527 3.87 -5.45 3.26
N LEU A 528 4.90 -5.69 4.06
CA LEU A 528 6.10 -4.87 4.14
C LEU A 528 7.20 -5.54 3.33
N ASP A 529 7.81 -4.79 2.42
CA ASP A 529 8.83 -5.29 1.49
C ASP A 529 10.09 -5.88 2.17
N LYS A 530 10.24 -5.71 3.48
CA LYS A 530 11.35 -6.20 4.30
C LYS A 530 10.96 -7.32 5.27
N ASP A 531 9.76 -7.87 5.14
CA ASP A 531 9.23 -8.85 6.09
C ASP A 531 8.36 -9.90 5.38
N GLY A 532 8.79 -11.16 5.42
CA GLY A 532 8.08 -12.27 4.79
C GLY A 532 7.13 -13.02 5.73
N ARG A 533 7.07 -12.65 7.02
CA ARG A 533 6.35 -13.40 8.05
C ARG A 533 4.84 -13.36 7.80
N ALA A 534 4.19 -14.51 7.91
CA ALA A 534 2.75 -14.65 8.03
C ALA A 534 2.37 -14.96 9.48
N ILE A 535 3.16 -15.83 10.15
CA ILE A 535 3.01 -16.20 11.56
C ILE A 535 4.37 -16.12 12.27
N GLU A 536 4.38 -15.56 13.48
CA GLU A 536 5.54 -15.52 14.35
C GLU A 536 5.20 -15.91 15.81
N ASP A 537 5.94 -16.89 16.32
CA ASP A 537 6.08 -17.16 17.75
C ASP A 537 6.91 -16.05 18.42
N GLN A 538 6.26 -15.23 19.23
CA GLN A 538 6.90 -14.15 20.00
C GLN A 538 7.06 -14.51 21.47
N ASN A 539 7.05 -15.79 21.85
CA ASN A 539 7.44 -16.17 23.19
C ASN A 539 8.91 -15.77 23.45
N PHE A 540 9.17 -15.02 24.52
CA PHE A 540 10.44 -14.30 24.73
C PHE A 540 11.57 -15.19 25.27
N ASP A 541 12.81 -14.94 24.81
CA ASP A 541 14.06 -15.59 25.27
C ASP A 541 14.89 -14.74 26.28
N ARG A 542 14.40 -13.57 26.71
CA ARG A 542 15.26 -12.53 27.30
C ARG A 542 15.04 -12.17 28.77
N THR A 543 14.21 -12.89 29.54
CA THR A 543 14.08 -12.57 30.98
C THR A 543 14.06 -13.82 31.85
N SER A 544 14.91 -13.85 32.88
CA SER A 544 14.90 -14.85 33.96
C SER A 544 13.66 -14.80 34.87
N LYS A 545 12.64 -14.01 34.54
CA LYS A 545 11.41 -13.87 35.33
C LYS A 545 10.36 -14.86 34.84
N LEU A 546 10.08 -15.89 35.63
CA LEU A 546 9.02 -16.90 35.40
C LEU A 546 7.66 -16.26 35.05
N THR A 547 7.38 -15.05 35.53
CA THR A 547 6.14 -14.33 35.24
C THR A 547 5.97 -13.85 33.80
N ASN A 548 7.00 -14.02 32.96
CA ASN A 548 6.97 -13.64 31.55
C ASN A 548 6.92 -14.85 30.60
N LEU A 549 6.87 -16.08 31.11
CA LEU A 549 6.80 -17.30 30.31
C LEU A 549 5.37 -17.61 29.88
N SER A 550 5.22 -18.50 28.89
CA SER A 550 3.93 -19.08 28.52
C SER A 550 3.29 -19.85 29.69
N PRO A 551 1.96 -20.08 29.66
CA PRO A 551 1.28 -20.95 30.62
C PRO A 551 1.90 -22.35 30.71
N ALA A 552 2.31 -22.94 29.57
CA ALA A 552 2.92 -24.26 29.52
C ALA A 552 4.21 -24.32 30.35
N THR A 553 5.17 -23.45 30.04
CA THR A 553 6.46 -23.47 30.74
C THR A 553 6.32 -22.99 32.19
N GLY A 554 5.48 -21.98 32.43
CA GLY A 554 5.25 -21.44 33.77
C GLY A 554 4.60 -22.41 34.75
N GLN A 555 3.84 -23.40 34.27
CA GLN A 555 3.07 -24.32 35.10
C GLN A 555 3.40 -25.81 34.90
N GLY A 556 4.28 -26.13 33.96
CA GLY A 556 4.62 -27.51 33.64
C GLY A 556 3.46 -28.28 33.00
N ILE A 557 2.61 -27.61 32.23
CA ILE A 557 1.55 -28.24 31.43
C ILE A 557 2.00 -28.36 29.97
N ASN A 558 1.42 -29.31 29.23
CA ASN A 558 1.77 -29.54 27.83
C ASN A 558 1.48 -28.31 26.96
N GLY A 559 2.49 -27.79 26.27
CA GLY A 559 2.38 -26.62 25.38
C GLY A 559 2.42 -26.92 23.87
N ASP A 560 2.34 -28.19 23.48
CA ASP A 560 2.46 -28.65 22.08
C ASP A 560 1.50 -27.89 21.16
N SER A 561 2.07 -27.27 20.13
CA SER A 561 1.38 -26.39 19.19
C SER A 561 1.46 -26.94 17.77
N TYR A 562 0.40 -26.74 16.99
CA TYR A 562 0.16 -27.46 15.74
C TYR A 562 -0.17 -26.50 14.60
N PHE A 563 0.44 -26.72 13.44
CA PHE A 563 0.21 -25.97 12.21
C PHE A 563 -0.10 -26.96 11.09
N LEU A 564 -1.36 -27.05 10.71
CA LEU A 564 -1.93 -28.11 9.90
C LEU A 564 -2.63 -27.52 8.66
N ASN A 565 -2.29 -27.97 7.47
CA ASN A 565 -3.10 -27.70 6.27
C ASN A 565 -3.32 -26.20 5.98
N ASN A 566 -2.42 -25.32 6.42
CA ASN A 566 -2.54 -23.88 6.18
C ASN A 566 -1.95 -23.52 4.82
N MET A 567 -2.35 -22.36 4.30
CA MET A 567 -1.72 -21.72 3.16
C MET A 567 -1.18 -20.37 3.59
N LEU A 568 0.15 -20.28 3.67
CA LEU A 568 0.88 -19.06 4.00
C LEU A 568 1.39 -18.41 2.72
N VAL A 569 0.56 -17.54 2.13
CA VAL A 569 0.83 -16.97 0.80
C VAL A 569 2.00 -15.99 0.86
N PRO A 570 3.02 -16.12 -0.01
CA PRO A 570 4.15 -15.20 -0.04
C PRO A 570 3.77 -13.74 -0.35
N TRP A 571 4.59 -12.80 0.13
CA TRP A 571 4.59 -11.41 -0.33
C TRP A 571 5.46 -11.25 -1.60
N ARG A 572 5.32 -10.17 -2.38
CA ARG A 572 6.06 -9.99 -3.65
C ARG A 572 7.59 -10.10 -3.53
N ASN A 573 8.15 -9.75 -2.38
CA ASN A 573 9.60 -9.85 -2.10
C ASN A 573 9.98 -11.12 -1.34
N ALA A 574 9.11 -12.13 -1.34
CA ALA A 574 9.29 -13.40 -0.65
C ALA A 574 10.56 -14.17 -1.04
N ALA A 575 11.12 -13.91 -2.23
CA ALA A 575 12.41 -14.47 -2.64
C ALA A 575 13.54 -14.04 -1.69
N THR A 576 13.51 -12.78 -1.22
CA THR A 576 14.49 -12.20 -0.31
C THR A 576 14.18 -12.54 1.15
N TYR A 577 12.90 -12.58 1.52
CA TYR A 577 12.44 -12.82 2.89
C TYR A 577 11.67 -14.15 2.96
N ALA A 578 12.45 -15.22 3.02
CA ALA A 578 11.99 -16.57 2.75
C ALA A 578 11.24 -17.27 3.91
N ASN A 579 10.91 -16.60 5.02
CA ASN A 579 10.33 -17.26 6.20
C ASN A 579 8.94 -16.71 6.54
N SER A 580 7.91 -17.42 6.10
CA SER A 580 6.50 -17.14 6.40
C SER A 580 6.06 -17.65 7.77
N LEU A 581 6.74 -18.67 8.30
CA LEU A 581 6.43 -19.27 9.59
C LEU A 581 7.69 -19.29 10.45
N ILE A 582 7.67 -18.60 11.58
CA ILE A 582 8.79 -18.58 12.54
C ILE A 582 8.29 -19.14 13.87
N LEU A 583 8.88 -20.25 14.32
CA LEU A 583 8.45 -20.96 15.53
C LEU A 583 9.62 -21.32 16.44
N GLY A 584 9.37 -21.23 17.74
CA GLY A 584 10.26 -21.70 18.78
C GLY A 584 11.08 -20.60 19.42
N SER A 585 11.06 -20.62 20.75
CA SER A 585 11.95 -19.85 21.62
C SER A 585 12.70 -20.82 22.53
N LYS A 586 14.02 -20.63 22.70
CA LYS A 586 14.84 -21.52 23.53
C LYS A 586 14.43 -21.49 25.00
N SER A 587 13.99 -20.33 25.50
CA SER A 587 13.49 -20.16 26.87
C SER A 587 12.18 -20.89 27.18
N GLU A 588 11.39 -21.31 26.19
CA GLU A 588 10.11 -22.01 26.42
C GLU A 588 10.32 -23.53 26.40
N ALA A 589 10.64 -24.12 27.56
CA ALA A 589 10.97 -25.54 27.66
C ALA A 589 9.79 -26.48 27.38
N ALA A 590 8.55 -26.06 27.63
CA ALA A 590 7.36 -26.91 27.56
C ALA A 590 6.54 -26.76 26.26
N ILE A 591 7.03 -25.98 25.28
CA ILE A 591 6.36 -25.77 23.99
C ILE A 591 7.15 -26.49 22.90
N ASN A 592 6.47 -27.38 22.19
CA ASN A 592 7.00 -28.01 20.97
C ASN A 592 6.02 -27.87 19.82
N PHE A 593 6.50 -28.08 18.60
CA PHE A 593 5.77 -27.76 17.39
C PHE A 593 5.64 -28.96 16.46
N SER A 594 4.46 -29.08 15.86
CA SER A 594 4.21 -29.92 14.69
C SER A 594 3.68 -29.06 13.54
N VAL A 595 4.22 -29.29 12.34
CA VAL A 595 3.93 -28.56 11.11
C VAL A 595 3.68 -29.57 9.99
N MET A 596 2.41 -29.78 9.61
CA MET A 596 2.02 -30.82 8.65
C MET A 596 1.13 -30.30 7.53
N ASN A 597 1.34 -30.78 6.30
CA ASN A 597 0.47 -30.54 5.14
C ASN A 597 0.28 -29.06 4.76
N ASN A 598 1.20 -28.16 5.11
CA ASN A 598 1.04 -26.73 4.81
C ASN A 598 1.63 -26.36 3.45
N ILE A 599 1.13 -25.29 2.84
CA ILE A 599 1.80 -24.54 1.76
C ILE A 599 2.47 -23.33 2.41
N LEU A 600 3.80 -23.26 2.40
CA LEU A 600 4.60 -22.30 3.15
C LEU A 600 5.57 -21.55 2.24
N ASN A 601 5.74 -20.26 2.44
CA ASN A 601 6.89 -19.55 1.90
C ASN A 601 8.04 -19.61 2.91
N GLY A 602 8.65 -20.79 3.03
CA GLY A 602 9.73 -21.13 3.95
C GLY A 602 9.46 -20.88 5.44
N THR A 603 10.43 -21.31 6.26
CA THR A 603 10.27 -21.47 7.70
C THR A 603 11.55 -21.17 8.46
N GLY A 604 11.39 -20.71 9.70
CA GLY A 604 12.46 -20.61 10.69
C GLY A 604 12.07 -21.38 11.94
N PHE A 605 12.79 -22.47 12.24
CA PHE A 605 12.51 -23.31 13.40
C PHE A 605 13.70 -23.36 14.35
N VAL A 606 13.40 -23.43 15.66
CA VAL A 606 14.34 -23.94 16.64
C VAL A 606 14.24 -25.46 16.65
N THR A 607 15.19 -26.16 16.02
CA THR A 607 15.13 -27.62 15.73
C THR A 607 14.82 -28.48 16.96
N GLU A 608 15.37 -28.15 18.12
CA GLU A 608 15.14 -28.86 19.40
C GLU A 608 13.71 -28.73 19.95
N LYS A 609 12.88 -27.84 19.37
CA LYS A 609 11.47 -27.63 19.74
C LYS A 609 10.50 -28.36 18.82
N LEU A 610 10.99 -29.24 17.95
CA LEU A 610 10.15 -29.95 17.01
C LEU A 610 9.72 -31.29 17.60
N ILE A 611 8.43 -31.58 17.49
CA ILE A 611 7.89 -32.88 17.87
C ILE A 611 8.46 -33.92 16.92
N ALA A 612 8.92 -35.05 17.44
CA ALA A 612 9.41 -36.15 16.62
C ALA A 612 8.31 -36.61 15.64
N ASN A 613 8.66 -36.76 14.35
CA ASN A 613 7.69 -37.01 13.27
C ASN A 613 6.63 -35.90 13.11
N GLY A 614 6.85 -34.72 13.67
CA GLY A 614 5.92 -33.60 13.71
C GLY A 614 6.02 -32.67 12.50
N ILE A 615 7.08 -32.73 11.69
CA ILE A 615 7.20 -31.99 10.43
C ILE A 615 7.07 -32.96 9.26
N LYS A 616 6.00 -32.83 8.48
CA LYS A 616 5.73 -33.75 7.35
C LYS A 616 4.96 -33.11 6.22
N THR A 617 5.28 -33.53 4.99
CA THR A 617 4.46 -33.33 3.78
C THR A 617 4.06 -31.88 3.52
N ASN A 618 4.92 -30.92 3.91
CA ASN A 618 4.73 -29.51 3.60
C ASN A 618 5.28 -29.19 2.21
N VAL A 619 4.65 -28.24 1.53
CA VAL A 619 5.12 -27.67 0.28
C VAL A 619 5.70 -26.29 0.55
N TYR A 620 6.98 -26.15 0.28
CA TYR A 620 7.74 -24.92 0.41
C TYR A 620 7.75 -24.21 -0.94
N THR A 621 7.33 -22.95 -0.98
CA THR A 621 7.43 -22.12 -2.18
C THR A 621 8.76 -21.37 -2.31
N ASN A 622 9.49 -21.31 -1.19
CA ASN A 622 10.86 -20.85 -1.06
C ASN A 622 11.48 -21.47 0.20
N GLY A 623 12.81 -21.37 0.33
CA GLY A 623 13.56 -21.97 1.43
C GLY A 623 13.83 -23.46 1.24
N THR A 624 14.60 -24.03 2.15
CA THR A 624 14.97 -25.46 2.09
C THR A 624 13.90 -26.30 2.78
N PRO A 625 13.40 -27.38 2.14
CA PRO A 625 12.56 -28.37 2.82
C PRO A 625 13.23 -28.86 4.10
N PHE A 626 12.47 -29.05 5.16
CA PHE A 626 13.05 -29.42 6.44
C PHE A 626 13.56 -30.87 6.44
N ASP A 627 12.80 -31.77 5.82
CA ASP A 627 13.20 -33.16 5.60
C ASP A 627 12.77 -33.70 4.22
N ALA A 628 12.99 -34.99 3.98
CA ALA A 628 12.71 -35.64 2.70
C ALA A 628 11.21 -35.87 2.40
N SER A 629 10.33 -35.71 3.39
CA SER A 629 8.87 -35.79 3.18
C SER A 629 8.27 -34.48 2.67
N ASP A 630 8.97 -33.38 2.90
CA ASP A 630 8.63 -32.05 2.39
C ASP A 630 9.08 -31.88 0.92
N SER A 631 8.50 -30.90 0.22
CA SER A 631 8.90 -30.60 -1.17
C SER A 631 9.06 -29.10 -1.41
N LEU A 632 10.02 -28.72 -2.28
CA LEU A 632 10.22 -27.36 -2.75
C LEU A 632 9.60 -27.17 -4.13
N ARG A 633 8.75 -26.15 -4.29
CA ARG A 633 8.01 -25.81 -5.51
C ARG A 633 8.12 -24.31 -5.80
N PRO A 634 8.78 -23.86 -6.88
CA PRO A 634 8.85 -22.44 -7.21
C PRO A 634 7.48 -21.74 -7.22
N PHE A 635 7.45 -20.45 -6.85
CA PHE A 635 6.20 -19.67 -6.85
C PHE A 635 5.41 -19.76 -8.15
N GLY A 636 6.12 -19.69 -9.29
CA GLY A 636 5.53 -19.74 -10.63
C GLY A 636 4.88 -21.08 -10.96
N ASP A 637 5.13 -22.14 -10.21
CA ASP A 637 4.45 -23.44 -10.41
C ASP A 637 3.15 -23.49 -9.61
N VAL A 638 3.07 -22.76 -8.49
CA VAL A 638 1.93 -22.79 -7.57
C VAL A 638 0.91 -21.71 -7.90
N TYR A 639 1.35 -20.47 -8.11
CA TYR A 639 0.49 -19.28 -8.24
C TYR A 639 0.46 -18.74 -9.67
N GLN A 640 -0.62 -18.05 -10.03
CA GLN A 640 -0.76 -17.38 -11.33
C GLN A 640 0.35 -16.34 -11.56
N ASN A 641 0.44 -15.33 -10.69
CA ASN A 641 1.52 -14.34 -10.74
C ASN A 641 1.68 -13.61 -9.38
N ILE A 642 2.55 -14.16 -8.53
CA ILE A 642 2.80 -13.59 -7.20
C ILE A 642 3.41 -12.19 -7.25
N THR A 643 4.17 -11.84 -8.29
CA THR A 643 4.91 -10.57 -8.35
C THR A 643 3.97 -9.37 -8.43
N ILE A 644 2.83 -9.53 -9.10
CA ILE A 644 1.79 -8.50 -9.23
C ILE A 644 0.60 -8.72 -8.27
N GLY A 645 0.61 -9.83 -7.52
CA GLY A 645 -0.37 -10.16 -6.48
C GLY A 645 -1.58 -11.00 -6.93
N ASP A 646 -1.53 -11.61 -8.12
CA ASP A 646 -2.47 -12.66 -8.49
C ASP A 646 -2.06 -13.99 -7.84
N ILE A 647 -2.69 -14.25 -6.69
CA ILE A 647 -2.38 -15.37 -5.81
C ILE A 647 -3.30 -16.57 -6.04
N ALA A 648 -4.04 -16.59 -7.15
CA ALA A 648 -4.79 -17.79 -7.54
C ALA A 648 -3.84 -18.97 -7.73
N VAL A 649 -4.22 -20.12 -7.18
CA VAL A 649 -3.48 -21.37 -7.40
C VAL A 649 -3.74 -21.83 -8.83
N LYS A 650 -2.68 -22.26 -9.52
CA LYS A 650 -2.79 -22.79 -10.88
C LYS A 650 -3.52 -24.14 -10.87
N GLY A 651 -4.36 -24.37 -11.89
CA GLY A 651 -5.05 -25.66 -12.04
C GLY A 651 -4.11 -26.86 -12.24
N ASN A 652 -2.86 -26.63 -12.65
CA ASN A 652 -1.80 -27.62 -12.73
C ASN A 652 -0.78 -27.52 -11.59
N SER A 653 -1.09 -26.80 -10.51
CA SER A 653 -0.18 -26.64 -9.38
C SER A 653 0.22 -28.00 -8.80
N PRO A 654 1.52 -28.23 -8.52
CA PRO A 654 1.98 -29.48 -7.92
C PRO A 654 1.44 -29.70 -6.49
N THR A 655 0.97 -28.65 -5.81
CA THR A 655 0.36 -28.77 -4.48
C THR A 655 -0.92 -29.62 -4.50
N LEU A 656 -1.64 -29.65 -5.62
CA LEU A 656 -2.92 -30.37 -5.76
C LEU A 656 -2.77 -31.90 -5.77
N LYS A 657 -1.55 -32.38 -6.02
CA LYS A 657 -1.22 -33.81 -6.07
C LYS A 657 -0.17 -34.18 -5.02
N ALA A 658 0.14 -33.27 -4.11
CA ALA A 658 1.11 -33.53 -3.06
C ALA A 658 0.55 -34.60 -2.11
N PRO A 659 1.35 -35.62 -1.75
CA PRO A 659 0.94 -36.57 -0.73
C PRO A 659 0.76 -35.85 0.60
N SER A 660 -0.22 -36.29 1.39
CA SER A 660 -0.52 -35.72 2.69
C SER A 660 -0.36 -36.73 3.83
N THR A 661 -0.22 -36.19 5.03
CA THR A 661 -0.17 -36.93 6.29
C THR A 661 -1.52 -36.85 6.98
N ALA A 662 -1.97 -37.96 7.56
CA ALA A 662 -3.18 -38.01 8.38
C ALA A 662 -3.09 -37.07 9.59
N ILE A 663 -4.19 -36.42 9.95
CA ILE A 663 -4.29 -35.49 11.09
C ILE A 663 -5.46 -35.82 12.03
N ASP A 664 -6.08 -36.99 11.85
CA ASP A 664 -7.08 -37.55 12.77
C ASP A 664 -6.47 -37.91 14.14
N SER A 665 -5.17 -38.24 14.15
CA SER A 665 -4.34 -38.42 15.35
C SER A 665 -2.99 -37.74 15.17
N LEU A 666 -2.69 -36.75 16.02
CA LEU A 666 -1.50 -35.92 15.95
C LEU A 666 -0.41 -36.44 16.89
N PRO A 667 0.88 -36.36 16.54
CA PRO A 667 1.96 -36.67 17.46
C PRO A 667 2.04 -35.61 18.57
N GLY A 668 2.40 -36.01 19.78
CA GLY A 668 2.64 -35.11 20.91
C GLY A 668 3.75 -35.66 21.81
N MET A 669 4.32 -34.82 22.65
CA MET A 669 5.38 -35.25 23.58
C MET A 669 4.87 -36.26 24.62
N ASP A 670 3.63 -36.10 25.07
CA ASP A 670 3.00 -36.96 26.09
C ASP A 670 2.13 -38.06 25.47
N GLY A 671 2.28 -38.32 24.16
CA GLY A 671 1.47 -39.25 23.39
C GLY A 671 0.63 -38.57 22.30
N SER A 672 -0.14 -39.36 21.57
CA SER A 672 -0.96 -38.86 20.46
C SER A 672 -2.16 -38.04 20.94
N ILE A 673 -2.49 -36.97 20.22
CA ILE A 673 -3.62 -36.07 20.51
C ILE A 673 -4.70 -36.22 19.45
N SER A 674 -5.97 -36.26 19.88
CA SER A 674 -7.13 -36.16 18.98
C SER A 674 -7.71 -34.75 19.01
N LEU A 675 -7.83 -34.11 17.84
CA LEU A 675 -8.42 -32.77 17.71
C LEU A 675 -9.87 -32.71 18.23
N ARG A 676 -10.69 -33.71 17.91
CA ARG A 676 -12.09 -33.79 18.36
C ARG A 676 -12.21 -33.98 19.86
N SER A 677 -11.26 -34.68 20.48
CA SER A 677 -11.20 -34.80 21.94
C SER A 677 -10.78 -33.48 22.60
N LYS A 678 -9.84 -32.76 21.97
CA LYS A 678 -9.32 -31.49 22.48
C LYS A 678 -10.33 -30.33 22.36
N PHE A 679 -11.11 -30.30 21.29
CA PHE A 679 -12.13 -29.29 21.01
C PHE A 679 -13.47 -29.97 20.64
N PRO A 680 -14.17 -30.56 21.62
CA PRO A 680 -15.39 -31.35 21.37
C PRO A 680 -16.55 -30.50 20.83
N ASP A 681 -16.55 -29.20 21.13
CA ASP A 681 -17.60 -28.27 20.71
C ASP A 681 -17.38 -27.73 19.28
N PHE A 682 -16.26 -28.07 18.63
CA PHE A 682 -16.02 -27.69 17.24
C PHE A 682 -16.48 -28.77 16.26
N ASP A 683 -17.55 -28.45 15.52
CA ASP A 683 -18.14 -29.32 14.50
C ASP A 683 -17.40 -29.29 13.15
N GLY A 684 -16.49 -28.33 12.95
CA GLY A 684 -15.93 -28.03 11.64
C GLY A 684 -14.75 -28.88 11.19
N PHE A 685 -14.18 -29.76 12.03
CA PHE A 685 -12.97 -30.52 11.67
C PHE A 685 -13.11 -31.39 10.41
N GLY A 686 -14.32 -31.84 10.07
CA GLY A 686 -14.55 -32.67 8.88
C GLY A 686 -14.70 -31.88 7.58
N MET A 687 -14.37 -30.59 7.58
CA MET A 687 -14.57 -29.69 6.46
C MET A 687 -13.27 -28.97 6.12
N ASP A 688 -13.17 -28.46 4.89
CA ASP A 688 -12.15 -27.50 4.49
C ASP A 688 -12.60 -26.05 4.75
N ILE A 689 -11.74 -25.08 4.44
CA ILE A 689 -12.03 -23.65 4.65
C ILE A 689 -13.22 -23.15 3.81
N ALA A 690 -13.51 -23.80 2.67
CA ALA A 690 -14.65 -23.51 1.81
C ALA A 690 -15.93 -24.25 2.26
N GLY A 691 -15.86 -24.99 3.37
CA GLY A 691 -16.96 -25.77 3.90
C GLY A 691 -17.30 -26.99 3.04
N LYS A 692 -16.32 -27.60 2.37
CA LYS A 692 -16.45 -28.90 1.70
C LYS A 692 -15.95 -30.03 2.59
N PRO A 693 -16.55 -31.24 2.54
CA PRO A 693 -16.08 -32.35 3.36
C PRO A 693 -14.61 -32.73 3.09
N VAL A 694 -13.87 -33.07 4.16
CA VAL A 694 -12.48 -33.53 4.12
C VAL A 694 -12.33 -34.83 4.92
N ASP A 695 -11.58 -35.78 4.36
CA ASP A 695 -11.11 -36.96 5.07
C ASP A 695 -9.82 -36.62 5.83
N LEU A 696 -9.88 -36.56 7.16
CA LEU A 696 -8.71 -36.25 8.00
C LEU A 696 -7.64 -37.34 8.01
N SER A 697 -7.93 -38.55 7.52
CA SER A 697 -6.92 -39.59 7.31
C SER A 697 -6.09 -39.34 6.03
N LYS A 698 -6.61 -38.50 5.11
CA LYS A 698 -6.01 -38.11 3.84
C LYS A 698 -6.37 -36.66 3.46
N PRO A 699 -6.03 -35.67 4.30
CA PRO A 699 -6.45 -34.30 4.06
C PRO A 699 -5.70 -33.71 2.85
N PRO A 700 -6.13 -32.58 2.26
CA PRO A 700 -5.34 -31.91 1.21
C PRO A 700 -4.05 -31.30 1.75
N VAL A 701 -3.07 -30.97 0.90
CA VAL A 701 -1.98 -30.07 1.30
C VAL A 701 -2.44 -28.62 1.07
N GLY A 702 -2.51 -27.84 2.14
CA GLY A 702 -3.20 -26.55 2.17
C GLY A 702 -4.67 -26.66 2.59
N PRO A 703 -5.43 -25.55 2.54
CA PRO A 703 -6.68 -25.41 3.28
C PRO A 703 -7.93 -25.85 2.50
N VAL A 704 -7.80 -26.33 1.26
CA VAL A 704 -8.91 -26.69 0.37
C VAL A 704 -8.58 -27.94 -0.45
N ASN A 705 -9.61 -28.71 -0.79
CA ASN A 705 -9.47 -29.81 -1.75
C ASN A 705 -9.30 -29.32 -3.20
N ASP A 706 -10.07 -28.28 -3.57
CA ASP A 706 -10.00 -27.61 -4.87
C ASP A 706 -9.72 -26.11 -4.67
N PRO A 707 -8.61 -25.55 -5.17
CA PRO A 707 -8.35 -24.12 -5.05
C PRO A 707 -9.37 -23.22 -5.74
N ALA A 708 -10.16 -23.74 -6.67
CA ALA A 708 -11.28 -23.00 -7.25
C ALA A 708 -12.35 -22.65 -6.19
N ASP A 709 -12.39 -23.40 -5.08
CA ASP A 709 -13.31 -23.19 -3.96
C ASP A 709 -12.80 -22.16 -2.93
N LEU A 710 -11.56 -21.65 -3.06
CA LEU A 710 -11.11 -20.53 -2.21
C LEU A 710 -12.05 -19.34 -2.41
N HIS A 711 -12.51 -18.75 -1.31
CA HIS A 711 -13.35 -17.56 -1.33
C HIS A 711 -12.72 -16.46 -2.18
N ARG A 712 -13.49 -15.96 -3.17
CA ARG A 712 -13.10 -14.84 -4.02
C ARG A 712 -13.56 -13.54 -3.38
N PHE A 713 -12.60 -12.84 -2.80
CA PHE A 713 -12.80 -11.48 -2.31
C PHE A 713 -12.59 -10.48 -3.44
N ASP A 714 -13.14 -9.28 -3.28
CA ASP A 714 -12.84 -8.16 -4.17
C ASP A 714 -11.33 -7.87 -4.17
N PRO A 715 -10.74 -7.50 -5.32
CA PRO A 715 -9.34 -7.14 -5.39
C PRO A 715 -9.02 -5.96 -4.46
N ILE A 716 -7.91 -6.06 -3.73
CA ILE A 716 -7.46 -4.97 -2.84
C ILE A 716 -6.05 -4.56 -3.20
N TRP A 717 -5.90 -3.29 -3.56
CA TRP A 717 -4.60 -2.68 -3.77
C TRP A 717 -3.85 -2.61 -2.43
N ILE A 718 -2.70 -3.27 -2.39
CA ILE A 718 -1.80 -3.22 -1.22
C ILE A 718 -0.72 -2.17 -1.46
N LEU A 719 -0.22 -2.11 -2.70
CA LEU A 719 0.72 -1.12 -3.15
C LEU A 719 0.24 -0.49 -4.44
N ARG A 720 0.25 0.83 -4.44
CA ARG A 720 -0.10 1.63 -5.60
C ARG A 720 0.95 1.46 -6.69
N PRO A 721 0.53 1.45 -7.97
CA PRO A 721 1.46 1.57 -9.07
C PRO A 721 2.38 2.78 -8.92
N LYS A 722 3.70 2.60 -9.02
CA LYS A 722 4.63 3.72 -9.01
C LYS A 722 4.76 4.31 -10.41
N LEU A 723 4.61 5.62 -10.53
CA LEU A 723 4.95 6.35 -11.76
C LEU A 723 6.48 6.48 -11.86
N THR A 724 7.04 6.10 -13.00
CA THR A 724 8.48 6.07 -13.29
C THR A 724 8.75 6.66 -14.68
N GLY A 725 9.97 7.12 -14.92
CA GLY A 725 10.32 7.88 -16.13
C GLY A 725 10.42 9.39 -15.86
N ALA A 726 10.85 10.14 -16.88
CA ALA A 726 11.04 11.58 -16.79
C ALA A 726 9.74 12.30 -17.17
N PRO A 727 9.12 13.10 -16.27
CA PRO A 727 8.02 13.98 -16.63
C PRO A 727 8.60 15.15 -17.42
N THR A 728 8.84 14.96 -18.71
CA THR A 728 9.48 15.95 -19.56
C THR A 728 8.93 15.81 -20.98
N VAL A 729 8.75 16.92 -21.69
CA VAL A 729 8.35 16.87 -23.11
C VAL A 729 9.40 16.11 -23.91
N GLY A 730 8.96 15.16 -24.74
CA GLY A 730 9.84 14.21 -25.44
C GLY A 730 10.24 12.98 -24.61
N GLY A 731 9.90 12.95 -23.32
CA GLY A 731 10.04 11.80 -22.44
C GLY A 731 8.82 10.89 -22.43
N SER A 732 8.83 9.94 -21.50
CA SER A 732 7.66 9.13 -21.17
C SER A 732 7.60 8.85 -19.68
N VAL A 733 6.38 8.85 -19.14
CA VAL A 733 6.08 8.38 -17.80
C VAL A 733 5.27 7.11 -17.92
N THR A 734 5.76 6.03 -17.34
CA THR A 734 5.08 4.74 -17.27
C THR A 734 4.82 4.43 -15.81
N ALA A 735 3.68 3.86 -15.49
CA ALA A 735 3.57 3.25 -14.16
C ALA A 735 3.62 1.75 -14.20
N ASP A 736 4.29 1.24 -13.17
CA ASP A 736 4.45 -0.19 -12.93
C ASP A 736 3.09 -0.85 -12.61
N ASP A 737 3.18 -2.13 -12.30
CA ASP A 737 2.04 -2.98 -12.05
C ASP A 737 1.38 -2.77 -10.67
N GLY A 738 2.05 -2.06 -9.75
CA GLY A 738 1.69 -2.04 -8.33
C GLY A 738 1.67 -3.44 -7.72
N TYR A 739 0.90 -3.61 -6.64
CA TYR A 739 0.56 -4.93 -6.11
C TYR A 739 -0.89 -4.94 -5.63
N VAL A 740 -1.65 -5.90 -6.14
CA VAL A 740 -3.07 -6.09 -5.83
C VAL A 740 -3.27 -7.51 -5.36
N MET A 741 -3.89 -7.67 -4.20
CA MET A 741 -4.26 -9.00 -3.72
C MET A 741 -5.54 -9.43 -4.45
N ALA A 742 -5.43 -10.45 -5.31
CA ALA A 742 -6.53 -10.93 -6.16
C ALA A 742 -6.45 -12.45 -6.42
N LEU A 743 -7.58 -13.08 -6.74
CA LEU A 743 -7.66 -14.50 -7.16
C LEU A 743 -8.18 -14.60 -8.60
N GLY A 744 -7.29 -14.58 -9.60
CA GLY A 744 -7.63 -14.90 -10.99
C GLY A 744 -8.02 -13.71 -11.88
N HIS A 745 -7.47 -12.52 -11.59
CA HIS A 745 -7.87 -11.26 -12.20
C HIS A 745 -6.69 -10.29 -12.31
N THR A 746 -6.25 -9.94 -13.52
CA THR A 746 -5.06 -9.08 -13.73
C THR A 746 -5.20 -8.05 -14.85
N SER A 747 -6.36 -7.98 -15.52
CA SER A 747 -6.57 -6.96 -16.56
C SER A 747 -6.70 -5.57 -15.92
N ARG A 748 -6.02 -4.59 -16.50
CA ARG A 748 -6.00 -3.21 -16.00
C ARG A 748 -6.47 -2.24 -17.06
N THR A 749 -7.16 -1.19 -16.62
CA THR A 749 -7.47 -0.02 -17.42
C THR A 749 -6.88 1.23 -16.79
N TYR A 750 -6.60 2.25 -17.62
CA TYR A 750 -5.87 3.44 -17.20
C TYR A 750 -6.62 4.72 -17.56
N GLN A 751 -6.34 5.79 -16.80
CA GLN A 751 -6.69 7.17 -17.14
C GLN A 751 -5.61 8.09 -16.57
N TRP A 752 -4.99 8.92 -17.40
CA TRP A 752 -4.04 9.95 -16.98
C TRP A 752 -4.75 11.28 -16.67
N TYR A 753 -4.14 12.07 -15.78
CA TYR A 753 -4.65 13.36 -15.31
C TYR A 753 -3.51 14.38 -15.22
N LEU A 754 -3.87 15.65 -15.44
CA LEU A 754 -3.06 16.82 -15.08
C LEU A 754 -3.49 17.33 -13.71
N VAL A 755 -2.50 17.73 -12.92
CA VAL A 755 -2.65 18.23 -11.55
C VAL A 755 -1.84 19.51 -11.43
N GLU A 756 -2.44 20.59 -10.92
CA GLU A 756 -1.78 21.91 -10.87
C GLU A 756 -0.77 21.98 -9.72
N ASP A 757 -1.12 21.47 -8.53
CA ASP A 757 -0.26 21.42 -7.35
C ASP A 757 -0.19 19.98 -6.79
N VAL A 758 1.00 19.55 -6.36
CA VAL A 758 1.25 18.18 -5.85
C VAL A 758 0.44 17.83 -4.59
N TYR A 759 -0.20 18.82 -3.96
CA TYR A 759 -1.09 18.66 -2.82
C TYR A 759 -2.58 18.79 -3.17
N ASP A 760 -2.93 19.04 -4.43
CA ASP A 760 -4.32 19.18 -4.87
C ASP A 760 -5.10 17.87 -4.67
N PRO A 761 -6.34 17.95 -4.16
CA PRO A 761 -7.18 16.78 -3.99
C PRO A 761 -7.50 16.15 -5.34
N ARG A 762 -7.70 14.83 -5.33
CA ARG A 762 -7.99 14.06 -6.54
C ARG A 762 -9.17 14.59 -7.36
N ASP A 763 -10.17 15.14 -6.69
CA ASP A 763 -11.40 15.59 -7.35
C ASP A 763 -11.17 16.89 -8.17
N ASP A 764 -10.03 17.56 -7.97
CA ASP A 764 -9.59 18.73 -8.77
C ASP A 764 -8.72 18.32 -9.98
N TRP A 765 -8.37 17.03 -10.11
CA TRP A 765 -7.50 16.56 -11.18
C TRP A 765 -8.22 16.54 -12.52
N THR A 766 -7.58 17.08 -13.55
CA THR A 766 -8.17 17.19 -14.90
C THR A 766 -7.81 15.97 -15.74
N PRO A 767 -8.78 15.17 -16.23
CA PRO A 767 -8.48 13.99 -17.04
C PRO A 767 -7.89 14.39 -18.41
N ILE A 768 -6.84 13.68 -18.82
CA ILE A 768 -6.22 13.84 -20.14
C ILE A 768 -6.99 13.00 -21.15
N ALA A 769 -7.57 13.64 -22.16
CA ALA A 769 -8.29 12.96 -23.22
C ALA A 769 -7.38 11.97 -23.96
N GLY A 770 -7.82 10.71 -24.11
CA GLY A 770 -7.04 9.64 -24.76
C GLY A 770 -5.85 9.12 -23.94
N GLY A 771 -5.67 9.57 -22.69
CA GLY A 771 -4.64 9.06 -21.79
C GLY A 771 -5.05 7.73 -21.14
N ASP A 772 -5.29 6.68 -21.92
CA ASP A 772 -5.84 5.38 -21.47
C ASP A 772 -4.81 4.24 -21.46
N SER A 773 -3.53 4.55 -21.70
CA SER A 773 -2.41 3.60 -21.67
C SER A 773 -1.67 3.57 -20.33
N ALA A 774 -0.92 2.49 -20.08
CA ALA A 774 -0.02 2.37 -18.93
C ALA A 774 1.11 3.43 -18.96
N THR A 775 1.43 3.95 -20.15
CA THR A 775 2.45 4.95 -20.43
C THR A 775 1.83 6.22 -21.02
N TYR A 776 2.35 7.38 -20.64
CA TYR A 776 1.99 8.68 -21.19
C TYR A 776 3.25 9.45 -21.60
N SER A 777 3.21 10.08 -22.77
CA SER A 777 4.26 10.97 -23.26
C SER A 777 3.84 12.42 -23.02
N PRO A 778 4.52 13.15 -22.12
CA PRO A 778 4.17 14.53 -21.82
C PRO A 778 4.28 15.43 -23.05
N VAL A 779 3.35 16.37 -23.18
CA VAL A 779 3.31 17.37 -24.26
C VAL A 779 3.55 18.78 -23.71
N THR A 780 3.80 19.75 -24.60
CA THR A 780 4.11 21.14 -24.23
C THR A 780 3.05 21.78 -23.32
N SER A 781 1.77 21.42 -23.46
CA SER A 781 0.70 21.94 -22.61
C SER A 781 0.72 21.43 -21.16
N ASP A 782 1.51 20.39 -20.88
CA ASP A 782 1.61 19.77 -19.56
C ASP A 782 2.70 20.43 -18.71
N VAL A 783 3.60 21.22 -19.33
CA VAL A 783 4.76 21.84 -18.68
C VAL A 783 4.31 22.68 -17.47
N GLY A 784 5.00 22.48 -16.35
CA GLY A 784 4.67 23.11 -15.06
C GLY A 784 3.61 22.38 -14.24
N LYS A 785 2.91 21.39 -14.81
CA LYS A 785 1.88 20.60 -14.12
C LYS A 785 2.43 19.23 -13.70
N TYR A 786 1.77 18.59 -12.75
CA TYR A 786 2.07 17.23 -12.31
C TYR A 786 1.21 16.22 -13.07
N LEU A 787 1.77 15.04 -13.29
CA LEU A 787 1.06 13.92 -13.90
C LEU A 787 0.55 12.97 -12.83
N ALA A 788 -0.71 12.58 -12.94
CA ALA A 788 -1.31 11.52 -12.14
C ALA A 788 -1.98 10.47 -13.02
N ARG A 789 -2.19 9.27 -12.45
CA ARG A 789 -2.81 8.15 -13.14
C ARG A 789 -3.80 7.44 -12.23
N ARG A 790 -4.98 7.13 -12.75
CA ARG A 790 -5.88 6.11 -12.22
C ARG A 790 -5.58 4.78 -12.88
N THR A 791 -5.44 3.72 -12.10
CA THR A 791 -5.35 2.33 -12.55
C THR A 791 -6.51 1.56 -11.96
N THR A 792 -7.30 0.92 -12.81
CA THR A 792 -8.47 0.16 -12.37
C THR A 792 -8.27 -1.32 -12.68
N MET A 793 -8.56 -2.18 -11.71
CA MET A 793 -8.62 -3.63 -11.87
C MET A 793 -9.99 -4.11 -11.40
N ASP A 794 -10.75 -4.77 -12.27
CA ASP A 794 -12.12 -5.25 -11.99
C ASP A 794 -13.02 -4.21 -11.31
N GLY A 795 -12.94 -2.97 -11.78
CA GLY A 795 -13.73 -1.87 -11.22
C GLY A 795 -13.16 -1.26 -9.93
N VAL A 796 -12.05 -1.77 -9.38
CA VAL A 796 -11.35 -1.23 -8.21
C VAL A 796 -10.22 -0.28 -8.64
N PRO A 797 -10.39 1.05 -8.53
CA PRO A 797 -9.38 2.01 -8.91
C PRO A 797 -8.34 2.24 -7.80
N THR A 798 -7.12 2.58 -8.21
CA THR A 798 -6.10 3.22 -7.36
C THR A 798 -5.48 4.37 -8.14
N TYR A 799 -4.88 5.34 -7.43
CA TYR A 799 -4.29 6.52 -8.07
C TYR A 799 -2.89 6.85 -7.57
N SER A 800 -2.07 7.30 -8.50
CA SER A 800 -0.66 7.64 -8.30
C SER A 800 -0.38 9.01 -8.88
N LEU A 801 0.55 9.74 -8.27
CA LEU A 801 0.89 11.13 -8.59
C LEU A 801 2.42 11.27 -8.64
N MET A 802 2.92 11.98 -9.65
CA MET A 802 4.34 12.35 -9.75
C MET A 802 4.68 13.41 -8.70
N SER A 803 5.88 13.31 -8.12
CA SER A 803 6.39 14.31 -7.18
C SER A 803 7.08 15.50 -7.85
N ALA A 804 7.31 15.42 -9.16
CA ALA A 804 7.95 16.48 -9.95
C ALA A 804 7.01 16.92 -11.09
N PRO A 805 6.95 18.23 -11.40
CA PRO A 805 6.16 18.73 -12.51
C PRO A 805 6.83 18.39 -13.85
N VAL A 806 6.07 18.51 -14.94
CA VAL A 806 6.58 18.30 -16.30
C VAL A 806 7.54 19.42 -16.69
N ALA A 807 8.75 19.07 -17.10
CA ALA A 807 9.75 19.99 -17.62
C ALA A 807 9.65 20.16 -19.15
N SER A 808 10.17 21.27 -19.67
CA SER A 808 10.02 21.68 -21.08
C SER A 808 10.78 20.83 -22.10
N SER A 809 11.87 20.14 -21.75
CA SER A 809 12.62 19.17 -22.59
C SER A 809 13.82 18.55 -21.85
N PHE A 810 14.43 17.47 -22.41
CA PHE A 810 15.63 16.83 -21.85
C PHE A 810 16.85 17.77 -21.85
N PRO A 811 17.74 17.73 -20.83
CA PRO A 811 19.13 18.13 -21.02
C PRO A 811 19.84 17.12 -21.94
N ILE A 812 20.58 17.61 -22.94
CA ILE A 812 21.40 16.76 -23.80
C ILE A 812 22.44 16.01 -22.95
N GLY A 813 22.48 14.68 -23.13
CA GLY A 813 23.36 13.82 -22.35
C GLY A 813 24.85 14.08 -22.60
N LYS A 814 25.71 13.58 -21.70
CA LYS A 814 27.16 13.71 -21.85
C LYS A 814 27.63 12.97 -23.11
N PRO A 815 28.41 13.59 -24.01
CA PRO A 815 28.93 12.92 -25.19
C PRO A 815 29.95 11.86 -24.78
N VAL A 816 29.83 10.66 -25.32
CA VAL A 816 30.76 9.53 -25.10
C VAL A 816 31.45 9.21 -26.42
N SER A 817 32.78 9.22 -26.45
CA SER A 817 33.51 8.78 -27.64
C SER A 817 33.41 7.27 -27.81
N LEU A 818 32.80 6.81 -28.91
CA LEU A 818 32.72 5.40 -29.28
C LEU A 818 33.90 4.95 -30.15
N LEU A 819 34.68 5.89 -30.68
CA LEU A 819 35.79 5.61 -31.58
C LEU A 819 36.92 6.62 -31.33
N ASN A 820 38.07 6.17 -30.79
CA ASN A 820 39.28 6.99 -30.58
C ASN A 820 40.58 6.15 -30.42
N PRO A 821 41.51 6.09 -31.41
CA PRO A 821 41.37 6.18 -32.87
C PRO A 821 41.69 4.84 -33.57
N ARG A 822 41.16 4.60 -34.78
CA ARG A 822 41.72 3.54 -35.66
C ARG A 822 41.57 3.68 -37.18
N ALA A 823 41.22 4.84 -37.71
CA ALA A 823 41.46 5.13 -39.12
C ALA A 823 42.27 6.41 -39.22
N VAL A 824 43.59 6.28 -39.00
CA VAL A 824 44.54 7.31 -39.40
C VAL A 824 45.32 6.72 -40.55
N ASP A 825 45.13 7.31 -41.70
CA ASP A 825 45.96 6.99 -42.84
C ASP A 825 46.54 8.29 -43.40
N ALA A 826 47.84 8.46 -43.16
CA ALA A 826 48.64 9.56 -43.67
C ALA A 826 48.90 9.43 -45.18
N ARG A 827 48.43 8.35 -45.83
CA ARG A 827 48.54 8.15 -47.28
C ARG A 827 47.54 9.04 -48.03
N LYS A 828 47.90 9.36 -49.26
CA LYS A 828 47.02 10.03 -50.22
C LYS A 828 45.99 9.05 -50.76
N PHE A 829 44.72 9.30 -50.49
CA PHE A 829 43.60 8.59 -51.10
C PHE A 829 43.19 9.32 -52.38
N ALA A 830 42.91 8.54 -53.42
CA ALA A 830 42.34 9.08 -54.64
C ALA A 830 40.87 9.47 -54.42
N ALA A 831 40.40 10.46 -55.15
CA ALA A 831 38.97 10.79 -55.22
C ALA A 831 38.13 9.53 -55.51
N GLY A 832 37.00 9.39 -54.81
CA GLY A 832 36.06 8.27 -54.92
C GLY A 832 36.48 6.97 -54.20
N LYS A 833 37.65 6.94 -53.54
CA LYS A 833 38.05 5.78 -52.71
C LYS A 833 37.38 5.82 -51.35
N TRP A 834 36.84 4.68 -50.94
CA TRP A 834 36.22 4.47 -49.63
C TRP A 834 37.26 4.03 -48.59
N LEU A 835 37.18 4.65 -47.42
CA LEU A 835 37.89 4.30 -46.20
C LEU A 835 36.88 3.73 -45.20
N GLU A 836 37.12 2.53 -44.68
CA GLU A 836 36.32 1.93 -43.61
C GLU A 836 36.99 2.15 -42.25
N THR A 837 36.23 2.58 -41.25
CA THR A 837 36.71 2.76 -39.87
C THR A 837 36.80 1.42 -39.14
N ALA A 838 37.42 1.43 -37.95
CA ALA A 838 37.26 0.31 -37.03
C ALA A 838 35.80 0.13 -36.57
N THR A 839 35.55 -1.06 -36.03
CA THR A 839 34.28 -1.43 -35.43
C THR A 839 33.97 -0.61 -34.18
N LEU A 840 32.71 -0.21 -34.06
CA LEU A 840 32.16 0.49 -32.90
C LEU A 840 30.88 -0.22 -32.42
N ALA A 841 30.70 -0.30 -31.10
CA ALA A 841 29.51 -0.87 -30.48
C ALA A 841 28.51 0.24 -30.20
N THR A 842 27.36 0.20 -30.87
CA THR A 842 26.29 1.19 -30.74
C THR A 842 25.26 0.76 -29.68
N SER A 843 24.80 1.68 -28.82
CA SER A 843 23.82 1.40 -27.76
C SER A 843 22.39 1.87 -28.09
N ASN A 844 22.08 2.00 -29.38
CA ASN A 844 20.80 2.53 -29.87
C ASN A 844 20.53 3.99 -29.44
N LYS A 845 21.58 4.80 -29.32
CA LYS A 845 21.50 6.26 -29.12
C LYS A 845 21.97 7.02 -30.36
N PRO A 846 21.54 8.29 -30.55
CA PRO A 846 22.02 9.11 -31.66
C PRO A 846 23.55 9.25 -31.65
N LEU A 847 24.15 9.23 -32.84
CA LEU A 847 25.59 9.40 -33.01
C LEU A 847 25.89 10.73 -33.68
N LEU A 848 26.82 11.49 -33.13
CA LEU A 848 27.46 12.61 -33.81
C LEU A 848 28.74 12.12 -34.47
N VAL A 849 28.78 12.14 -35.80
CA VAL A 849 29.97 11.76 -36.58
C VAL A 849 30.65 13.01 -37.08
N ILE A 850 31.93 13.16 -36.74
CA ILE A 850 32.78 14.27 -37.18
C ILE A 850 33.90 13.70 -38.04
N VAL A 851 33.97 14.11 -39.30
CA VAL A 851 35.06 13.75 -40.22
C VAL A 851 35.92 14.97 -40.47
N SER A 852 37.21 14.87 -40.24
CA SER A 852 38.20 15.91 -40.53
C SER A 852 39.26 15.40 -41.49
N THR A 853 39.59 16.17 -42.53
CA THR A 853 40.50 15.74 -43.61
C THR A 853 41.23 16.92 -44.25
N LEU A 854 42.34 16.64 -44.93
CA LEU A 854 43.03 17.56 -45.83
C LEU A 854 42.77 17.17 -47.28
N ASN A 855 42.23 18.10 -48.06
CA ASN A 855 41.97 17.90 -49.48
C ASN A 855 43.09 18.50 -50.35
N THR A 856 43.30 17.99 -51.55
CA THR A 856 44.44 18.43 -52.38
C THR A 856 44.18 19.65 -53.27
N ALA A 857 42.94 19.91 -53.68
CA ALA A 857 42.63 21.00 -54.62
C ALA A 857 42.38 22.34 -53.91
N PHE A 858 43.34 23.27 -53.94
CA PHE A 858 43.15 24.62 -53.39
C PHE A 858 41.92 25.31 -53.99
N GLY A 859 40.98 25.73 -53.13
CA GLY A 859 39.80 26.50 -53.53
C GLY A 859 38.55 25.68 -53.89
N LYS A 860 38.59 24.34 -53.84
CA LYS A 860 37.41 23.47 -53.97
C LYS A 860 37.03 22.90 -52.60
N ILE A 861 35.76 23.09 -52.20
CA ILE A 861 35.18 22.35 -51.06
C ILE A 861 34.82 20.96 -51.57
N ALA A 862 35.52 19.93 -51.08
CA ALA A 862 35.19 18.56 -51.44
C ALA A 862 33.86 18.14 -50.78
N SER A 863 33.09 17.33 -51.47
CA SER A 863 31.93 16.63 -50.91
C SER A 863 32.39 15.33 -50.28
N LEU A 864 31.79 14.98 -49.14
CA LEU A 864 32.02 13.71 -48.46
C LEU A 864 30.77 12.85 -48.55
N SER A 865 30.96 11.57 -48.86
CA SER A 865 29.92 10.55 -48.76
C SER A 865 30.26 9.67 -47.56
N ILE A 866 29.30 9.55 -46.64
CA ILE A 866 29.46 8.78 -45.40
C ILE A 866 28.34 7.75 -45.35
N THR A 867 28.66 6.49 -45.04
CA THR A 867 27.65 5.46 -44.84
C THR A 867 27.90 4.68 -43.55
N LEU A 868 26.84 4.19 -42.91
CA LEU A 868 26.88 3.34 -41.70
C LEU A 868 26.36 1.92 -42.01
N GLY A 869 27.02 0.89 -41.47
CA GLY A 869 26.61 -0.50 -41.66
C GLY A 869 27.54 -1.51 -40.99
N ALA A 870 27.34 -2.80 -41.27
CA ALA A 870 28.19 -3.87 -40.73
C ALA A 870 29.62 -3.83 -41.31
N GLU A 871 30.59 -4.36 -40.54
CA GLU A 871 31.99 -4.48 -40.97
C GLU A 871 32.12 -5.35 -42.23
N GLY A 872 32.98 -4.93 -43.16
CA GLY A 872 33.31 -5.71 -44.37
C GLY A 872 32.24 -5.69 -45.47
N ARG A 873 31.28 -4.77 -45.37
CA ARG A 873 30.27 -4.52 -46.42
C ARG A 873 30.89 -3.95 -47.69
N GLU A 874 30.17 -4.06 -48.81
CA GLU A 874 30.60 -3.48 -50.08
C GLU A 874 30.85 -1.97 -49.95
N ASN A 875 31.90 -1.45 -50.57
CA ASN A 875 32.29 -0.05 -50.50
C ASN A 875 31.14 0.88 -50.93
N GLY A 876 30.71 1.77 -50.04
CA GLY A 876 29.61 2.71 -50.26
C GLY A 876 28.22 2.12 -50.08
N SER A 877 28.08 0.81 -49.80
CA SER A 877 26.81 0.22 -49.39
C SER A 877 26.46 0.61 -47.95
N GLY A 878 25.21 0.44 -47.52
CA GLY A 878 24.74 0.78 -46.17
C GLY A 878 23.84 2.02 -46.14
N LYS A 879 23.55 2.53 -44.95
CA LYS A 879 22.69 3.71 -44.80
C LYS A 879 23.49 4.96 -45.16
N GLU A 880 23.12 5.61 -46.27
CA GLU A 880 23.69 6.90 -46.69
C GLU A 880 23.32 8.01 -45.71
N LEU A 881 24.25 8.93 -45.46
CA LEU A 881 24.15 9.94 -44.43
C LEU A 881 24.20 11.34 -45.06
N SER A 882 23.19 12.16 -44.79
CA SER A 882 23.18 13.56 -45.20
C SER A 882 24.25 14.32 -44.43
N VAL A 883 25.16 14.95 -45.16
CA VAL A 883 26.28 15.70 -44.57
C VAL A 883 25.93 17.18 -44.63
N ASP A 884 25.79 17.83 -43.48
CA ASP A 884 25.78 19.29 -43.42
C ASP A 884 27.23 19.77 -43.44
N PRO A 885 27.66 20.57 -44.44
CA PRO A 885 29.04 21.00 -44.53
C PRO A 885 29.38 22.00 -43.41
N THR A 886 30.07 21.52 -42.36
CA THR A 886 30.50 22.36 -41.24
C THR A 886 31.96 22.80 -41.41
N ALA A 887 32.17 23.68 -42.39
CA ALA A 887 33.38 24.50 -42.63
C ALA A 887 34.46 24.01 -43.60
N ALA A 888 34.81 24.91 -44.53
CA ALA A 888 36.05 24.88 -45.30
C ALA A 888 36.75 26.24 -45.16
N LEU A 889 38.03 26.26 -44.72
CA LEU A 889 38.83 27.49 -44.69
C LEU A 889 40.23 27.33 -45.33
N ARG A 890 40.67 28.45 -45.90
CA ARG A 890 41.49 28.60 -47.13
C ARG A 890 43.00 28.33 -47.05
N THR A 891 43.59 27.97 -45.92
CA THR A 891 45.07 27.96 -45.83
C THR A 891 45.72 26.64 -46.29
N ARG A 892 45.05 25.49 -46.18
CA ARG A 892 45.51 24.17 -46.67
C ARG A 892 44.40 23.22 -47.18
N ASN A 893 43.23 23.77 -47.54
CA ASN A 893 42.03 23.02 -47.94
C ASN A 893 41.60 21.96 -46.90
N GLN A 894 41.47 22.41 -45.64
CA GLN A 894 40.98 21.60 -44.54
C GLN A 894 39.45 21.54 -44.59
N LEU A 895 38.90 20.34 -44.41
CA LEU A 895 37.46 20.11 -44.37
C LEU A 895 37.15 19.35 -43.08
N SER A 896 36.24 19.91 -42.29
CA SER A 896 35.57 19.21 -41.20
C SER A 896 34.08 19.15 -41.50
N VAL A 897 33.44 18.02 -41.28
CA VAL A 897 31.98 17.87 -41.40
C VAL A 897 31.46 17.17 -40.16
N ALA A 898 30.27 17.58 -39.72
CA ALA A 898 29.55 16.96 -38.62
C ALA A 898 28.15 16.55 -39.09
N THR A 899 27.68 15.37 -38.71
CA THR A 899 26.33 14.89 -39.01
C THR A 899 25.79 14.02 -37.87
N ILE A 900 24.47 13.93 -37.78
CA ILE A 900 23.76 13.10 -36.80
C ILE A 900 23.33 11.80 -37.47
N LEU A 901 23.52 10.69 -36.77
CA LEU A 901 23.04 9.38 -37.16
C LEU A 901 21.92 8.95 -36.25
N GLU A 902 20.81 8.52 -36.85
CA GLU A 902 19.80 7.72 -36.17
C GLU A 902 20.43 6.46 -35.57
N PRO A 903 19.96 6.04 -34.39
CA PRO A 903 20.53 4.92 -33.67
C PRO A 903 20.44 3.60 -34.45
N GLY A 904 21.45 2.75 -34.25
CA GLY A 904 21.40 1.33 -34.58
C GLY A 904 21.84 0.48 -33.38
N THR A 905 21.65 -0.83 -33.47
CA THR A 905 22.09 -1.78 -32.46
C THR A 905 23.22 -2.65 -32.99
N GLY A 906 24.22 -2.94 -32.15
CA GLY A 906 25.27 -3.91 -32.45
C GLY A 906 26.60 -3.30 -32.93
N VAL A 907 27.45 -4.16 -33.50
CA VAL A 907 28.79 -3.82 -33.98
C VAL A 907 28.72 -3.31 -35.42
N GLN A 908 29.19 -2.08 -35.66
CA GLN A 908 29.07 -1.39 -36.94
C GLN A 908 30.40 -0.70 -37.33
N THR A 909 30.54 -0.29 -38.59
CA THR A 909 31.64 0.53 -39.13
C THR A 909 31.11 1.71 -39.93
N ILE A 910 31.91 2.76 -40.07
CA ILE A 910 31.64 3.90 -40.94
C ILE A 910 32.51 3.77 -42.19
N GLN A 911 31.93 4.00 -43.36
CA GLN A 911 32.68 4.17 -44.60
C GLN A 911 32.60 5.63 -45.03
N VAL A 912 33.75 6.21 -45.40
CA VAL A 912 33.87 7.60 -45.85
C VAL A 912 34.55 7.64 -47.21
N SER A 913 34.05 8.47 -48.12
CA SER A 913 34.67 8.77 -49.42
C SER A 913 34.62 10.27 -49.69
N SER A 914 35.55 10.76 -50.51
CA SER A 914 35.61 12.16 -50.94
C SER A 914 35.63 12.27 -52.46
N ASP A 915 35.01 13.32 -53.00
CA ASP A 915 35.09 13.65 -54.44
C ASP A 915 36.39 14.38 -54.85
N ASP A 916 37.34 14.56 -53.92
CA ASP A 916 38.70 15.04 -54.15
C ASP A 916 39.73 14.04 -53.59
N ASN A 917 40.99 14.17 -53.99
CA ASN A 917 42.05 13.44 -53.29
C ASN A 917 42.23 14.05 -51.90
N TRP A 918 42.46 13.17 -50.94
CA TRP A 918 42.39 13.50 -49.52
C TRP A 918 43.48 12.76 -48.74
N THR A 919 43.97 13.38 -47.67
CA THR A 919 45.02 12.89 -46.76
C THR A 919 44.67 13.24 -45.31
N ASN A 920 45.31 12.57 -44.36
CA ASN A 920 45.21 12.90 -42.93
C ASN A 920 43.76 12.93 -42.42
N ILE A 921 43.05 11.85 -42.72
CA ILE A 921 41.64 11.67 -42.39
C ILE A 921 41.51 11.27 -40.92
N HIS A 922 40.53 11.85 -40.24
CA HIS A 922 40.13 11.49 -38.89
C HIS A 922 38.62 11.42 -38.79
N VAL A 923 38.11 10.32 -38.26
CA VAL A 923 36.69 10.11 -38.00
C VAL A 923 36.49 9.97 -36.50
N THR A 924 35.70 10.86 -35.92
CA THR A 924 35.27 10.81 -34.52
C THR A 924 33.80 10.44 -34.48
N VAL A 925 33.43 9.52 -33.60
CA VAL A 925 32.05 9.11 -33.38
C VAL A 925 31.73 9.31 -31.92
N LEU A 926 30.81 10.22 -31.63
CA LEU A 926 30.33 10.50 -30.29
C LEU A 926 28.89 9.99 -30.17
N GLU A 927 28.59 9.26 -29.12
CA GLU A 927 27.23 8.92 -28.74
C GLU A 927 26.68 10.01 -27.80
N VAL A 928 25.53 10.58 -28.14
CA VAL A 928 24.94 11.71 -27.40
C VAL A 928 23.45 11.46 -27.15
N ASP A 929 23.07 11.33 -25.89
CA ASP A 929 21.68 11.09 -25.51
C ASP A 929 20.80 12.34 -25.70
N GLY A 930 19.57 12.15 -26.16
CA GLY A 930 18.63 13.24 -26.45
C GLY A 930 18.97 14.15 -27.64
N LEU A 931 20.04 13.86 -28.40
CA LEU A 931 20.42 14.65 -29.58
C LEU A 931 19.43 14.44 -30.75
N ALA A 932 18.86 15.53 -31.24
CA ALA A 932 17.95 15.53 -32.40
C ALA A 932 18.38 16.49 -33.52
N GLY A 933 19.21 17.49 -33.21
CA GLY A 933 19.68 18.47 -34.18
C GLY A 933 21.06 19.02 -33.84
N ILE A 934 21.73 19.60 -34.83
CA ILE A 934 22.96 20.37 -34.61
C ILE A 934 22.84 21.74 -35.28
N ALA A 935 23.55 22.72 -34.75
CA ALA A 935 23.82 23.98 -35.42
C ALA A 935 25.30 24.33 -35.31
N VAL A 936 25.83 24.96 -36.35
CA VAL A 936 27.26 25.24 -36.46
C VAL A 936 27.51 26.70 -36.11
N GLY A 937 28.51 26.90 -35.27
CA GLY A 937 28.97 28.22 -34.86
C GLY A 937 30.02 28.78 -35.81
N SER A 938 30.80 29.71 -35.28
CA SER A 938 31.96 30.24 -35.99
C SER A 938 33.04 29.17 -36.16
N VAL A 939 33.73 29.31 -37.28
CA VAL A 939 34.85 28.47 -37.67
C VAL A 939 36.04 29.41 -37.82
N GLN A 940 37.15 29.08 -37.19
CA GLN A 940 38.37 29.85 -37.28
C GLN A 940 39.48 28.97 -37.84
N GLY A 941 40.32 29.56 -38.68
CA GLY A 941 41.48 28.88 -39.23
C GLY A 941 42.66 29.84 -39.30
N GLY A 942 43.86 29.34 -39.04
CA GLY A 942 45.07 30.14 -39.07
C GLY A 942 46.26 29.38 -39.64
N SER A 943 47.18 30.12 -40.26
CA SER A 943 48.52 29.63 -40.59
C SER A 943 49.47 30.02 -39.46
N LYS A 944 50.07 29.02 -38.82
CA LYS A 944 50.92 29.15 -37.63
C LYS A 944 50.24 29.88 -36.45
N PRO A 945 48.96 29.62 -36.11
CA PRO A 945 48.39 30.17 -34.90
C PRO A 945 49.05 29.54 -33.67
N THR A 946 48.97 30.21 -32.53
CA THR A 946 49.23 29.64 -31.19
C THR A 946 47.95 29.47 -30.38
N GLU A 947 46.84 30.03 -30.86
CA GLU A 947 45.51 29.89 -30.27
C GLU A 947 44.41 30.09 -31.33
N LEU A 948 43.23 29.52 -31.06
CA LEU A 948 41.99 29.76 -31.80
C LEU A 948 40.79 29.72 -30.83
N SER A 949 39.81 30.60 -31.01
CA SER A 949 38.67 30.76 -30.09
C SER A 949 37.33 30.65 -30.83
N PRO A 950 36.89 29.44 -31.24
CA PRO A 950 35.58 29.26 -31.83
C PRO A 950 34.48 29.71 -30.85
N ALA A 951 33.41 30.25 -31.42
CA ALA A 951 32.26 30.76 -30.69
C ALA A 951 30.94 30.40 -31.39
N ILE A 952 29.87 30.22 -30.62
CA ILE A 952 28.50 30.02 -31.12
C ILE A 952 27.52 30.78 -30.23
N THR A 953 26.40 31.22 -30.80
CA THR A 953 25.29 31.79 -30.01
C THR A 953 24.11 30.83 -30.09
N THR A 954 23.70 30.28 -28.94
CA THR A 954 22.49 29.46 -28.81
C THR A 954 21.31 30.34 -28.42
N SER A 955 20.15 30.08 -29.02
CA SER A 955 18.86 30.67 -28.62
C SER A 955 18.00 29.71 -27.79
N MET A 956 18.55 28.55 -27.43
CA MET A 956 17.84 27.48 -26.75
C MET A 956 18.51 27.17 -25.41
N ASP A 957 17.69 26.86 -24.42
CA ASP A 957 18.16 26.40 -23.13
C ASP A 957 18.36 24.88 -23.13
N ASN A 958 19.23 24.41 -22.25
CA ASN A 958 19.58 23.00 -22.06
C ASN A 958 20.23 22.32 -23.28
N THR A 959 20.94 23.09 -24.10
CA THR A 959 21.75 22.57 -25.21
C THR A 959 23.14 22.15 -24.74
N LEU A 960 23.93 21.57 -25.64
CA LEU A 960 25.34 21.26 -25.38
C LEU A 960 26.19 21.93 -26.46
N VAL A 961 27.22 22.68 -26.06
CA VAL A 961 28.15 23.29 -27.01
C VAL A 961 29.44 22.47 -27.06
N LEU A 962 29.71 21.87 -28.21
CA LEU A 962 30.94 21.13 -28.51
C LEU A 962 31.90 22.03 -29.27
N TYR A 963 33.14 22.11 -28.81
CA TYR A 963 34.23 22.80 -29.48
C TYR A 963 35.25 21.79 -29.98
N ALA A 964 35.70 21.98 -31.21
CA ALA A 964 36.66 21.11 -31.87
C ALA A 964 37.86 21.92 -32.34
N LEU A 965 39.05 21.33 -32.24
CA LEU A 965 40.29 21.83 -32.84
C LEU A 965 40.98 20.71 -33.60
N ASN A 966 41.39 21.01 -34.83
CA ASN A 966 42.25 20.21 -35.68
C ASN A 966 43.57 20.96 -35.94
N ARG A 967 44.71 20.39 -35.57
CA ARG A 967 46.05 20.95 -35.79
C ARG A 967 46.90 20.02 -36.68
N TYR A 968 47.46 20.56 -37.76
CA TYR A 968 48.19 19.78 -38.77
C TYR A 968 49.68 20.10 -38.78
N ASP A 969 50.36 19.71 -37.70
CA ASP A 969 51.76 20.06 -37.45
C ASP A 969 52.61 18.92 -36.85
N GLY A 970 52.00 17.75 -36.57
CA GLY A 970 52.65 16.54 -36.10
C GLY A 970 53.62 16.69 -34.92
N THR A 971 53.43 17.71 -34.10
CA THR A 971 54.21 17.93 -32.88
C THR A 971 53.54 17.28 -31.67
N GLY A 972 54.35 16.89 -30.68
CA GLY A 972 53.89 16.38 -29.38
C GLY A 972 53.29 17.45 -28.45
N ASP A 973 53.25 18.73 -28.86
CA ASP A 973 52.80 19.87 -28.04
C ASP A 973 51.30 19.78 -27.68
N PRO A 974 50.90 19.68 -26.41
CA PRO A 974 49.51 19.54 -26.00
C PRO A 974 48.62 20.71 -26.37
N ILE A 975 47.32 20.43 -26.55
CA ILE A 975 46.29 21.44 -26.78
C ILE A 975 45.60 21.69 -25.45
N THR A 976 45.56 22.94 -25.00
CA THR A 976 44.88 23.33 -23.76
C THR A 976 43.68 24.21 -24.08
N TRP A 977 42.53 23.94 -23.46
CA TRP A 977 41.32 24.77 -23.56
C TRP A 977 41.15 25.64 -22.31
N ASP A 978 40.65 26.87 -22.46
CA ASP A 978 40.33 27.82 -21.37
C ASP A 978 39.02 27.49 -20.61
N GLY A 979 38.79 26.20 -20.35
CA GLY A 979 37.63 25.66 -19.66
C GLY A 979 36.91 24.56 -20.44
N GLY A 980 35.73 24.19 -19.96
CA GLY A 980 34.98 23.05 -20.50
C GLY A 980 35.55 21.70 -20.04
N THR A 981 34.87 20.62 -20.42
CA THR A 981 35.34 19.25 -20.14
C THR A 981 36.00 18.68 -21.38
N THR A 982 37.31 18.41 -21.31
CA THR A 982 38.04 17.73 -22.39
C THR A 982 37.43 16.37 -22.64
N LEU A 983 36.98 16.15 -23.88
CA LEU A 983 36.37 14.90 -24.33
C LEU A 983 37.42 13.98 -24.93
N ILE A 984 38.27 14.55 -25.79
CA ILE A 984 39.30 13.84 -26.55
C ILE A 984 40.49 14.80 -26.71
N GLU A 985 41.71 14.28 -26.55
CA GLU A 985 42.92 14.93 -27.03
C GLU A 985 43.92 13.85 -27.47
N GLU A 986 44.21 13.76 -28.76
CA GLU A 986 45.15 12.75 -29.25
C GLU A 986 45.84 13.11 -30.57
N PRO A 987 47.07 12.57 -30.80
CA PRO A 987 47.73 12.60 -32.09
C PRO A 987 47.27 11.44 -32.98
N THR A 988 47.09 11.69 -34.27
CA THR A 988 46.64 10.65 -35.21
C THR A 988 47.80 9.85 -35.82
N GLY A 989 49.02 10.38 -35.95
CA GLY A 989 50.09 9.74 -36.73
C GLY A 989 51.29 9.16 -35.96
N ARG A 990 51.92 8.11 -36.53
CA ARG A 990 53.30 7.66 -36.21
C ARG A 990 54.28 8.20 -37.27
N GLY A 991 54.73 9.45 -37.14
CA GLY A 991 55.87 9.99 -37.91
C GLY A 991 55.64 11.33 -38.62
N HIS A 992 56.77 12.04 -38.84
CA HIS A 992 57.01 13.35 -39.48
C HIS A 992 55.98 14.51 -39.27
N PRO A 993 56.40 15.70 -38.80
CA PRO A 993 55.53 16.86 -38.51
C PRO A 993 54.54 17.31 -39.60
N SER A 994 54.80 17.01 -40.88
CA SER A 994 53.92 17.44 -41.98
C SER A 994 52.70 16.54 -42.21
N ASN A 995 52.66 15.35 -41.60
CA ASN A 995 51.73 14.27 -41.97
C ASN A 995 50.93 13.71 -40.78
N SER A 996 50.92 14.40 -39.64
CA SER A 996 50.18 13.98 -38.44
C SER A 996 49.17 15.07 -38.06
N LEU A 997 47.92 14.68 -37.88
CA LEU A 997 46.83 15.53 -37.40
C LEU A 997 46.72 15.35 -35.87
N ARG A 998 46.50 16.42 -35.13
CA ARG A 998 46.18 16.39 -33.70
C ARG A 998 44.78 16.94 -33.52
N VAL A 999 43.95 16.20 -32.79
CA VAL A 999 42.54 16.55 -32.62
C VAL A 999 42.25 16.74 -31.15
N SER A 1000 41.49 17.78 -30.82
CA SER A 1000 41.02 17.99 -29.47
C SER A 1000 39.57 18.46 -29.48
N TYR A 1001 38.77 17.88 -28.60
CA TYR A 1001 37.37 18.25 -28.40
C TYR A 1001 37.14 18.58 -26.93
N THR A 1002 36.42 19.67 -26.66
CA THR A 1002 35.91 20.02 -25.32
C THR A 1002 34.44 20.39 -25.43
N TYR A 1003 33.68 20.30 -24.34
CA TYR A 1003 32.26 20.66 -24.36
C TYR A 1003 31.82 21.39 -23.09
N GLU A 1004 30.69 22.09 -23.21
CA GLU A 1004 29.93 22.70 -22.12
C GLU A 1004 28.48 22.16 -22.13
N GLN A 1005 28.03 21.64 -20.98
CA GLN A 1005 26.68 21.08 -20.80
C GLN A 1005 25.69 22.13 -20.31
N ALA A 1006 24.40 21.88 -20.57
CA ALA A 1006 23.29 22.71 -20.12
C ALA A 1006 23.49 24.19 -20.49
N ALA A 1007 23.94 24.43 -21.72
CA ALA A 1007 24.05 25.77 -22.26
C ALA A 1007 22.64 26.38 -22.32
N SER A 1008 22.49 27.55 -21.68
CA SER A 1008 21.34 28.41 -21.79
C SER A 1008 21.44 29.28 -23.04
N SER A 1009 20.42 30.04 -23.38
CA SER A 1009 20.52 31.09 -24.38
C SER A 1009 21.71 32.05 -24.09
N GLY A 1010 22.56 32.29 -25.08
CA GLY A 1010 23.77 33.09 -24.90
C GLY A 1010 24.88 32.78 -25.90
N THR A 1011 25.97 33.54 -25.83
CA THR A 1011 27.18 33.33 -26.64
C THR A 1011 28.21 32.53 -25.85
N TYR A 1012 28.66 31.45 -26.46
CA TYR A 1012 29.59 30.47 -25.93
C TYR A 1012 30.87 30.50 -26.74
N SER A 1013 32.02 30.61 -26.08
CA SER A 1013 33.33 30.57 -26.72
C SER A 1013 34.34 29.91 -25.81
N LYS A 1014 35.27 29.16 -26.42
CA LYS A 1014 36.42 28.56 -25.76
C LYS A 1014 37.65 28.74 -26.62
N THR A 1015 38.76 29.09 -26.01
CA THR A 1015 40.08 29.28 -26.62
C THR A 1015 40.90 28.01 -26.47
N ALA A 1016 41.29 27.40 -27.59
CA ALA A 1016 42.30 26.37 -27.61
C ALA A 1016 43.67 27.01 -27.84
N SER A 1017 44.68 26.64 -27.05
CA SER A 1017 46.03 27.20 -27.08
C SER A 1017 47.12 26.13 -27.07
N TRP A 1018 48.29 26.44 -27.61
CA TRP A 1018 49.47 25.58 -27.64
C TRP A 1018 50.77 26.43 -27.72
N SER A 1019 51.89 25.83 -27.33
CA SER A 1019 53.12 26.56 -26.98
C SER A 1019 54.00 26.95 -28.17
N VAL A 1020 53.87 26.29 -29.33
CA VAL A 1020 54.78 26.54 -30.46
C VAL A 1020 54.05 26.89 -31.77
N THR A 1021 54.54 27.91 -32.48
CA THR A 1021 54.03 28.32 -33.81
C THR A 1021 54.35 27.28 -34.88
N HIS A 1022 53.41 26.40 -35.18
CA HIS A 1022 53.59 25.34 -36.17
C HIS A 1022 52.32 25.08 -37.01
N GLY A 1023 52.52 24.66 -38.27
CA GLY A 1023 51.45 24.17 -39.15
C GLY A 1023 50.27 25.12 -39.42
N ALA A 1024 49.15 24.54 -39.85
CA ALA A 1024 47.85 25.23 -39.95
C ALA A 1024 46.88 24.55 -38.98
N ALA A 1025 46.01 25.33 -38.34
CA ALA A 1025 44.98 24.81 -37.44
C ALA A 1025 43.61 25.35 -37.83
N THR A 1026 42.57 24.56 -37.56
CA THR A 1026 41.17 24.95 -37.72
C THR A 1026 40.39 24.54 -36.47
N SER A 1027 39.52 25.42 -35.99
CA SER A 1027 38.62 25.18 -34.87
C SER A 1027 37.19 25.55 -35.22
N PHE A 1028 36.22 24.88 -34.61
CA PHE A 1028 34.80 25.19 -34.79
C PHE A 1028 33.99 24.87 -33.53
N ALA A 1029 32.82 25.50 -33.40
CA ALA A 1029 31.84 25.21 -32.36
C ALA A 1029 30.57 24.60 -32.98
N ILE A 1030 29.95 23.65 -32.28
CA ILE A 1030 28.68 23.00 -32.65
C ILE A 1030 27.76 23.05 -31.44
N GLU A 1031 26.56 23.59 -31.62
CA GLU A 1031 25.44 23.45 -30.70
C GLU A 1031 24.74 22.13 -31.02
N LEU A 1032 24.68 21.25 -30.04
CA LEU A 1032 23.84 20.07 -30.05
C LEU A 1032 22.47 20.47 -29.49
N ARG A 1033 21.39 20.00 -30.12
CA ARG A 1033 20.01 20.41 -29.84
C ARG A 1033 19.18 19.19 -29.45
N ALA A 1034 18.38 19.32 -28.40
CA ALA A 1034 17.39 18.32 -28.02
C ALA A 1034 16.20 18.35 -29.00
N ALA A 1035 15.43 17.26 -29.03
CA ALA A 1035 14.20 17.13 -29.84
C ALA A 1035 13.13 18.14 -29.46
#